data_AF-A0AAJ5F8H7-F1
#
_entry.id   AF-A0AAJ5F8H7-F1
#
_cell.length_a   1.000
_cell.length_b   1.000
_cell.length_c   1.000
_cell.angle_alpha   90.00
_cell.angle_beta   90.00
_cell.angle_gamma   90.00
#
_symmetry.space_group_name_H-M   'P 1'
#
loop_
_entity.id
_entity.type
_entity.pdbx_description
1 polymer ?
#
loop_
_entity_poly.entity_id
_entity_poly.type
_entity_poly.pdbx_seq_one_letter_code
_entity_poly.pdbx_strand_id
1 'polypeptide(L)'
;MRGALALLMASLLVSAAAQSAPAVVPPVQGTSVPTRESRLELPFDAPREATGLVLAQTLPPGASYLPGSSRLNGQPLPDPLVGRSGRLYWPLMPTGRGVLTYRVSHTAALGELPRPSLFVRYPRDRQETLQGPFDLQDYASATPGAWDQGAENPGALRLPLDGSVIRDRDRITVVVQGPAGETLGPSINGEALPDAAIGQRDVDSENGTQRVTYFGIRLKTGVNVLGLGGEQVRVYYAGQAARVDVQAVQALADGSTPLRFRLRALDASGLTTAQPTLTVHSSIEPSLPDADPVEGGYQVALQNGEGELVLPPQSAPGTLTLDFPLDGGVQRRSIAIRPDVGTLGIGAASATLGLSGGQTDFRWSAKGYFEGTLGSGKLYAAANKDGLPGTTNPNTRFPLYGDASSETVPLQGQDPVAFRYDYPDFSVQYRLSPTPIDVLPLGESFTALGVSTKGKVQVGGFAALLSSDRISGERITPNGTRLLRLAHGDIVPDSETLELLTLDRVTGQELSRRTLTRYADYVLDTSTGVITLSSALPRTDEHLNTLVLQAAYRLNDGGTHRTLAYGAQARYATQNASVGVAAVNLDGKLTVGARATLNTPALSGSALAMTQGGGVQLSTDLSGRLGTAEFGVRAAYQDAAYAGLAPIAVGLNASGLLRQPLAPGLSASLGGEYASSAAARQGNVAARLDYQLNPFTVGGGLRYSFGDQTGLSGLLGLGYHAAPLDVDVTHSQPLGGDVDPETVLTVKYALAPNVRLKFTDDLNWKTGQTASFGIDTTLGGTNLSAAYDLPNASGSGNRARFGVDTSLPLDQHFTLGVRGAYLRDMTAGSSDFSVGSDLRYLSGGLSAALGVDVANNAGEWRTVLRAGATGSLSETFSVTADATTELSRTPGSRFAVGYAWRDGAWNSLGFLRYQVGSLAGNQPQLLGQFSAEYHRARYALRGGLDARVLLDDPGSFTYQPSLGGTYYVTDRLGLGLSARALIQPATGSHTFGVGLEGSLRALPGTWLTLGYNVLGFDGIGNTFTKPGPYVRLDLLLDEQGGQK
;
A
#
# COMPACT_ATOMS: atom_id res chain seq x y z
N MET A 1 -5.24 26.74 -42.11
CA MET A 1 -5.43 28.05 -42.78
C MET A 1 -4.90 27.94 -44.20
N ARG A 2 -5.78 27.90 -45.24
CA ARG A 2 -5.46 27.70 -46.68
C ARG A 2 -4.78 26.35 -47.00
N GLY A 3 -4.99 25.68 -48.14
CA GLY A 3 -5.99 25.73 -49.22
C GLY A 3 -5.91 24.38 -50.00
N ALA A 4 -6.92 23.77 -50.62
CA ALA A 4 -8.05 24.22 -51.46
C ALA A 4 -7.80 24.08 -52.98
N LEU A 5 -8.52 23.11 -53.60
CA LEU A 5 -9.05 23.10 -54.99
C LEU A 5 -8.05 23.09 -56.19
N ALA A 6 -8.37 22.60 -57.40
CA ALA A 6 -9.56 21.92 -57.97
C ALA A 6 -9.08 20.85 -59.02
N LEU A 7 -9.65 20.50 -60.20
CA LEU A 7 -10.79 20.99 -61.03
C LEU A 7 -11.43 19.82 -61.84
N LEU A 8 -11.78 20.00 -63.12
CA LEU A 8 -12.67 19.18 -63.95
C LEU A 8 -12.10 18.84 -65.35
N MET A 9 -12.56 17.69 -65.87
CA MET A 9 -13.08 17.38 -67.23
C MET A 9 -12.74 18.26 -68.46
N ALA A 10 -12.41 17.59 -69.58
CA ALA A 10 -12.81 18.00 -70.94
C ALA A 10 -12.96 16.77 -71.88
N SER A 11 -13.37 16.99 -73.13
CA SER A 11 -14.27 16.04 -73.84
C SER A 11 -14.47 16.31 -75.35
N LEU A 12 -14.42 15.28 -76.21
CA LEU A 12 -14.89 15.28 -77.62
C LEU A 12 -15.40 13.86 -78.01
N LEU A 13 -16.59 13.61 -78.58
CA LEU A 13 -17.22 14.01 -79.87
C LEU A 13 -16.58 13.30 -81.10
N VAL A 14 -17.28 12.75 -82.12
CA VAL A 14 -18.72 12.44 -82.37
C VAL A 14 -18.86 11.44 -83.55
N SER A 15 -19.96 10.67 -83.65
CA SER A 15 -20.55 10.13 -84.92
C SER A 15 -21.86 9.36 -84.64
N ALA A 16 -22.68 9.07 -85.67
CA ALA A 16 -24.10 8.72 -85.48
C ALA A 16 -24.67 7.58 -86.37
N ALA A 17 -25.60 6.81 -85.76
CA ALA A 17 -26.78 6.11 -86.29
C ALA A 17 -26.71 5.21 -87.56
N ALA A 18 -27.06 3.91 -87.38
CA ALA A 18 -28.02 3.17 -88.24
C ALA A 18 -28.49 1.79 -87.67
N GLN A 19 -29.82 1.59 -87.62
CA GLN A 19 -30.61 0.37 -87.87
C GLN A 19 -30.25 -1.04 -87.26
N SER A 20 -30.98 -1.36 -86.17
CA SER A 20 -31.86 -2.54 -85.95
C SER A 20 -31.35 -3.99 -85.69
N ALA A 21 -31.97 -4.58 -84.63
CA ALA A 21 -32.13 -6.02 -84.28
C ALA A 21 -30.92 -6.78 -83.68
N PRO A 22 -31.12 -7.87 -82.89
CA PRO A 22 -32.39 -8.51 -82.45
C PRO A 22 -32.59 -8.65 -80.92
N ALA A 23 -33.76 -9.20 -80.55
CA ALA A 23 -34.11 -9.96 -79.33
C ALA A 23 -33.56 -9.57 -77.92
N VAL A 24 -34.48 -9.28 -76.99
CA VAL A 24 -34.22 -9.24 -75.54
C VAL A 24 -34.06 -10.68 -75.00
N VAL A 25 -32.94 -10.95 -74.34
CA VAL A 25 -32.76 -12.14 -73.48
C VAL A 25 -33.12 -11.73 -72.04
N PRO A 26 -33.93 -12.50 -71.29
CA PRO A 26 -34.27 -12.17 -69.91
C PRO A 26 -33.04 -12.27 -68.99
N PRO A 27 -32.98 -11.50 -67.89
CA PRO A 27 -31.91 -11.62 -66.90
C PRO A 27 -31.92 -13.01 -66.26
N VAL A 28 -30.74 -13.58 -66.09
CA VAL A 28 -30.55 -14.87 -65.40
C VAL A 28 -30.95 -14.71 -63.93
N GLN A 29 -31.86 -15.57 -63.44
CA GLN A 29 -32.19 -15.63 -62.02
C GLN A 29 -30.93 -16.00 -61.22
N GLY A 30 -30.52 -15.13 -60.29
CA GLY A 30 -29.43 -15.42 -59.37
C GLY A 30 -29.83 -16.56 -58.44
N THR A 31 -29.18 -17.72 -58.56
CA THR A 31 -29.41 -18.85 -57.66
C THR A 31 -28.95 -18.49 -56.26
N SER A 32 -29.90 -18.39 -55.31
CA SER A 32 -29.58 -18.22 -53.90
C SER A 32 -28.82 -19.45 -53.39
N VAL A 33 -27.54 -19.27 -53.07
CA VAL A 33 -26.72 -20.35 -52.52
C VAL A 33 -27.12 -20.55 -51.06
N PRO A 34 -27.59 -21.74 -50.65
CA PRO A 34 -28.11 -21.94 -49.31
C PRO A 34 -26.98 -21.92 -48.27
N THR A 35 -26.97 -20.89 -47.43
CA THR A 35 -26.13 -20.83 -46.24
C THR A 35 -26.53 -21.94 -45.27
N ARG A 36 -25.53 -22.62 -44.71
CA ARG A 36 -25.64 -23.74 -43.78
C ARG A 36 -24.92 -23.39 -42.49
N GLU A 37 -25.44 -23.85 -41.36
CA GLU A 37 -24.69 -23.88 -40.12
C GLU A 37 -24.03 -25.25 -39.89
N SER A 38 -22.97 -25.30 -39.10
CA SER A 38 -22.44 -26.54 -38.54
C SER A 38 -21.85 -26.32 -37.16
N ARG A 39 -22.06 -27.30 -36.28
CA ARG A 39 -21.52 -27.38 -34.93
C ARG A 39 -20.15 -28.07 -34.99
N LEU A 40 -19.13 -27.44 -34.42
CA LEU A 40 -17.78 -27.96 -34.31
C LEU A 40 -17.48 -28.24 -32.83
N GLU A 41 -16.80 -29.35 -32.56
CA GLU A 41 -16.48 -29.81 -31.20
C GLU A 41 -14.99 -30.14 -31.08
N LEU A 42 -14.36 -29.55 -30.07
CA LEU A 42 -12.95 -29.67 -29.75
C LEU A 42 -12.82 -30.24 -28.33
N PRO A 43 -12.79 -31.58 -28.16
CA PRO A 43 -12.45 -32.22 -26.89
C PRO A 43 -10.97 -31.99 -26.56
N PHE A 44 -10.67 -31.75 -25.28
CA PHE A 44 -9.31 -31.54 -24.80
C PHE A 44 -9.06 -32.19 -23.42
N ASP A 45 -7.79 -32.48 -23.15
CA ASP A 45 -7.28 -32.97 -21.87
C ASP A 45 -6.03 -32.15 -21.51
N ALA A 46 -5.95 -31.69 -20.27
CA ALA A 46 -4.92 -30.75 -19.80
C ALA A 46 -4.51 -31.06 -18.34
N PRO A 47 -3.24 -30.84 -17.96
CA PRO A 47 -2.78 -31.04 -16.58
C PRO A 47 -3.58 -30.24 -15.55
N ARG A 48 -3.90 -30.86 -14.42
CA ARG A 48 -4.56 -30.18 -13.27
C ARG A 48 -3.69 -29.12 -12.60
N GLU A 49 -2.39 -29.14 -12.86
CA GLU A 49 -1.38 -28.19 -12.36
C GLU A 49 -1.25 -26.95 -13.24
N ALA A 50 -1.98 -26.87 -14.35
CA ALA A 50 -2.04 -25.69 -15.20
C ALA A 50 -2.66 -24.50 -14.43
N THR A 51 -2.05 -23.32 -14.58
CA THR A 51 -2.54 -22.03 -14.07
C THR A 51 -3.34 -21.26 -15.13
N GLY A 52 -3.15 -21.59 -16.42
CA GLY A 52 -3.91 -21.03 -17.54
C GLY A 52 -3.92 -21.96 -18.74
N LEU A 53 -5.00 -21.89 -19.53
CA LEU A 53 -5.25 -22.74 -20.69
C LEU A 53 -5.70 -21.85 -21.87
N VAL A 54 -5.23 -22.14 -23.09
CA VAL A 54 -5.73 -21.49 -24.32
C VAL A 54 -5.94 -22.55 -25.40
N LEU A 55 -7.16 -22.63 -25.93
CA LEU A 55 -7.46 -23.35 -27.17
C LEU A 55 -7.33 -22.39 -28.36
N ALA A 56 -6.73 -22.86 -29.46
CA ALA A 56 -6.62 -22.06 -30.68
C ALA A 56 -6.98 -22.85 -31.94
N GLN A 57 -7.87 -22.31 -32.77
CA GLN A 57 -8.43 -22.99 -33.96
C GLN A 57 -8.46 -22.06 -35.18
N THR A 58 -8.04 -22.58 -36.33
CA THR A 58 -8.23 -21.90 -37.62
C THR A 58 -9.50 -22.46 -38.27
N LEU A 59 -10.35 -21.59 -38.82
CA LEU A 59 -11.57 -22.03 -39.50
C LEU A 59 -11.25 -22.71 -40.85
N PRO A 60 -12.07 -23.67 -41.31
CA PRO A 60 -12.00 -24.15 -42.69
C PRO A 60 -12.24 -23.00 -43.69
N PRO A 61 -11.62 -23.03 -44.89
CA PRO A 61 -11.88 -22.03 -45.93
C PRO A 61 -13.37 -21.94 -46.28
N GLY A 62 -13.91 -20.72 -46.32
CA GLY A 62 -15.34 -20.47 -46.59
C GLY A 62 -16.27 -20.65 -45.38
N ALA A 63 -15.73 -20.84 -44.17
CA ALA A 63 -16.49 -20.87 -42.93
C ALA A 63 -16.27 -19.60 -42.09
N SER A 64 -17.36 -19.01 -41.60
CA SER A 64 -17.35 -17.87 -40.67
C SER A 64 -17.80 -18.31 -39.27
N TYR A 65 -17.16 -17.78 -38.21
CA TYR A 65 -17.57 -18.03 -36.83
C TYR A 65 -18.92 -17.36 -36.52
N LEU A 66 -19.81 -18.05 -35.78
CA LEU A 66 -21.10 -17.50 -35.36
C LEU A 66 -21.00 -16.90 -33.94
N PRO A 67 -21.24 -15.58 -33.75
CA PRO A 67 -21.19 -14.93 -32.43
C PRO A 67 -22.14 -15.53 -31.39
N GLY A 68 -21.76 -15.42 -30.12
CA GLY A 68 -22.47 -16.00 -28.99
C GLY A 68 -22.60 -17.53 -29.01
N SER A 69 -21.96 -18.24 -29.95
CA SER A 69 -22.15 -19.69 -30.14
C SER A 69 -21.21 -20.56 -29.28
N SER A 70 -20.12 -20.00 -28.76
CA SER A 70 -19.13 -20.73 -27.96
C SER A 70 -19.71 -21.28 -26.66
N ARG A 71 -19.45 -22.56 -26.39
CA ARG A 71 -19.85 -23.26 -25.16
C ARG A 71 -18.68 -24.11 -24.64
N LEU A 72 -18.39 -24.04 -23.35
CA LEU A 72 -17.48 -24.97 -22.67
C LEU A 72 -18.30 -25.94 -21.83
N ASN A 73 -18.21 -27.25 -22.11
CA ASN A 73 -18.98 -28.27 -21.39
C ASN A 73 -20.50 -27.96 -21.35
N GLY A 74 -21.03 -27.36 -22.42
CA GLY A 74 -22.42 -26.92 -22.55
C GLY A 74 -22.74 -25.54 -21.95
N GLN A 75 -21.87 -24.96 -21.12
CA GLN A 75 -22.08 -23.63 -20.53
C GLN A 75 -21.68 -22.50 -21.49
N PRO A 76 -22.38 -21.33 -21.50
CA PRO A 76 -21.98 -20.13 -22.23
C PRO A 76 -20.51 -19.75 -21.99
N LEU A 77 -19.79 -19.46 -23.06
CA LEU A 77 -18.42 -18.97 -23.07
C LEU A 77 -18.36 -17.70 -23.94
N PRO A 78 -17.54 -16.68 -23.60
CA PRO A 78 -17.30 -15.54 -24.49
C PRO A 78 -16.81 -15.95 -25.88
N ASP A 79 -17.05 -15.09 -26.86
CA ASP A 79 -16.53 -15.25 -28.21
C ASP A 79 -15.00 -15.16 -28.23
N PRO A 80 -14.32 -15.87 -29.16
CA PRO A 80 -12.87 -15.93 -29.21
C PRO A 80 -12.24 -14.57 -29.55
N LEU A 81 -11.01 -14.41 -29.05
CA LEU A 81 -10.08 -13.41 -29.58
C LEU A 81 -9.60 -13.86 -30.96
N VAL A 82 -9.29 -12.91 -31.84
CA VAL A 82 -8.84 -13.14 -33.21
C VAL A 82 -7.43 -12.60 -33.36
N GLY A 83 -6.48 -13.49 -33.65
CA GLY A 83 -5.12 -13.10 -34.00
C GLY A 83 -5.05 -12.43 -35.37
N ARG A 84 -3.93 -11.77 -35.66
CA ARG A 84 -3.66 -11.16 -36.97
C ARG A 84 -3.63 -12.20 -38.10
N SER A 85 -3.39 -13.46 -37.78
CA SER A 85 -3.50 -14.61 -38.68
C SER A 85 -4.96 -14.99 -39.06
N GLY A 86 -5.97 -14.38 -38.43
CA GLY A 86 -7.37 -14.80 -38.50
C GLY A 86 -7.69 -16.04 -37.64
N ARG A 87 -6.73 -16.52 -36.83
CA ARG A 87 -6.93 -17.65 -35.93
C ARG A 87 -7.74 -17.25 -34.69
N LEU A 88 -8.62 -18.16 -34.27
CA LEU A 88 -9.48 -18.02 -33.10
C LEU A 88 -8.74 -18.50 -31.85
N TYR A 89 -8.84 -17.76 -30.75
CA TYR A 89 -8.26 -18.09 -29.45
C TYR A 89 -9.31 -17.98 -28.33
N TRP A 90 -9.47 -19.05 -27.56
CA TRP A 90 -10.29 -19.06 -26.35
C TRP A 90 -9.39 -19.21 -25.12
N PRO A 91 -9.19 -18.16 -24.33
CA PRO A 91 -8.63 -18.28 -22.98
C PRO A 91 -9.62 -19.05 -22.09
N LEU A 92 -9.19 -20.16 -21.52
CA LEU A 92 -10.00 -21.05 -20.70
C LEU A 92 -9.45 -21.18 -19.28
N MET A 93 -10.34 -21.49 -18.33
CA MET A 93 -9.93 -21.96 -17.00
C MET A 93 -9.51 -23.43 -17.06
N PRO A 94 -8.37 -23.82 -16.45
CA PRO A 94 -7.96 -25.20 -16.32
C PRO A 94 -9.03 -26.05 -15.59
N THR A 95 -9.69 -26.93 -16.34
CA THR A 95 -10.77 -27.82 -15.87
C THR A 95 -10.35 -29.29 -15.87
N GLY A 96 -9.09 -29.58 -16.20
CA GLY A 96 -8.59 -30.92 -16.51
C GLY A 96 -9.09 -31.37 -17.89
N ARG A 97 -10.38 -31.66 -18.02
CA ARG A 97 -11.00 -32.11 -19.28
C ARG A 97 -12.21 -31.28 -19.65
N GLY A 98 -12.41 -31.11 -20.95
CA GLY A 98 -13.63 -30.50 -21.47
C GLY A 98 -13.82 -30.67 -22.96
N VAL A 99 -14.95 -30.15 -23.44
CA VAL A 99 -15.28 -30.00 -24.85
C VAL A 99 -15.63 -28.53 -25.07
N LEU A 100 -14.86 -27.87 -25.92
CA LEU A 100 -15.23 -26.59 -26.51
C LEU A 100 -16.13 -26.87 -27.72
N THR A 101 -17.33 -26.32 -27.72
CA THR A 101 -18.30 -26.40 -28.81
C THR A 101 -18.55 -25.00 -29.36
N TYR A 102 -18.62 -24.83 -30.68
CA TYR A 102 -19.05 -23.58 -31.29
C TYR A 102 -19.76 -23.84 -32.64
N ARG A 103 -20.32 -22.80 -33.25
CA ARG A 103 -20.97 -22.90 -34.57
C ARG A 103 -20.27 -22.05 -35.61
N VAL A 104 -20.36 -22.49 -36.86
CA VAL A 104 -19.89 -21.77 -38.05
C VAL A 104 -20.98 -21.74 -39.13
N SER A 105 -21.01 -20.66 -39.91
CA SER A 105 -21.82 -20.56 -41.13
C SER A 105 -20.94 -20.76 -42.38
N HIS A 106 -21.48 -21.39 -43.42
CA HIS A 106 -20.80 -21.67 -44.69
C HIS A 106 -21.78 -21.84 -45.85
N THR A 107 -21.33 -21.65 -47.09
CA THR A 107 -22.14 -21.85 -48.31
C THR A 107 -21.70 -23.04 -49.16
N ALA A 108 -20.49 -23.55 -48.93
CA ALA A 108 -19.91 -24.75 -49.56
C ALA A 108 -19.64 -25.83 -48.50
N ALA A 109 -19.51 -27.09 -48.90
CA ALA A 109 -19.23 -28.16 -47.95
C ALA A 109 -17.87 -27.94 -47.25
N LEU A 110 -17.87 -27.98 -45.91
CA LEU A 110 -16.65 -27.87 -45.10
C LEU A 110 -15.67 -29.00 -45.44
N GLY A 111 -14.41 -28.65 -45.66
CA GLY A 111 -13.30 -29.61 -45.77
C GLY A 111 -12.86 -30.15 -44.40
N GLU A 112 -11.70 -30.82 -44.37
CA GLU A 112 -11.07 -31.26 -43.13
C GLU A 112 -10.81 -30.06 -42.19
N LEU A 113 -11.16 -30.21 -40.92
CA LEU A 113 -10.94 -29.18 -39.91
C LEU A 113 -9.42 -29.04 -39.63
N PRO A 114 -8.81 -27.85 -39.75
CA PRO A 114 -7.41 -27.65 -39.38
C PRO A 114 -7.14 -28.11 -37.95
N ARG A 115 -5.95 -28.63 -37.65
CA ARG A 115 -5.67 -29.18 -36.31
C ARG A 115 -5.78 -28.08 -35.22
N PRO A 116 -6.54 -28.29 -34.13
CA PRO A 116 -6.55 -27.39 -32.99
C PRO A 116 -5.17 -27.36 -32.33
N SER A 117 -4.91 -26.27 -31.61
CA SER A 117 -3.78 -26.19 -30.69
C SER A 117 -4.23 -25.95 -29.26
N LEU A 118 -3.50 -26.54 -28.31
CA LEU A 118 -3.75 -26.47 -26.88
C LEU A 118 -2.47 -25.97 -26.20
N PHE A 119 -2.54 -24.79 -25.61
CA PHE A 119 -1.43 -24.14 -24.92
C PHE A 119 -1.71 -23.98 -23.42
N VAL A 120 -0.69 -24.20 -22.61
CA VAL A 120 -0.76 -24.29 -21.16
C VAL A 120 0.31 -23.42 -20.50
N ARG A 121 -0.07 -22.76 -19.39
CA ARG A 121 0.83 -22.12 -18.44
C ARG A 121 0.79 -22.86 -17.11
N TYR A 122 1.92 -22.90 -16.42
CA TYR A 122 2.11 -23.51 -15.09
C TYR A 122 2.64 -22.45 -14.09
N PRO A 123 2.86 -22.78 -12.81
CA PRO A 123 3.61 -21.92 -11.89
C PRO A 123 5.07 -21.70 -12.34
N ARG A 124 5.71 -20.65 -11.80
CA ARG A 124 7.09 -20.21 -12.14
C ARG A 124 7.29 -19.97 -13.64
N ASP A 125 6.27 -19.39 -14.28
CA ASP A 125 6.25 -18.95 -15.69
C ASP A 125 6.65 -20.00 -16.75
N ARG A 126 6.63 -21.30 -16.41
CA ARG A 126 6.75 -22.38 -17.39
C ARG A 126 5.53 -22.39 -18.33
N GLN A 127 5.79 -22.48 -19.63
CA GLN A 127 4.78 -22.49 -20.69
C GLN A 127 5.01 -23.70 -21.61
N GLU A 128 3.95 -24.28 -22.16
CA GLU A 128 4.03 -25.51 -22.96
C GLU A 128 2.85 -25.62 -23.94
N THR A 129 3.13 -26.06 -25.17
CA THR A 129 2.10 -26.35 -26.17
C THR A 129 1.90 -27.86 -26.23
N LEU A 130 0.78 -28.34 -25.69
CA LEU A 130 0.47 -29.77 -25.57
C LEU A 130 -0.04 -30.38 -26.88
N GLN A 131 -0.65 -29.56 -27.74
CA GLN A 131 -1.20 -30.01 -29.02
C GLN A 131 -1.09 -28.88 -30.06
N GLY A 132 -0.80 -29.24 -31.31
CA GLY A 132 -0.79 -28.34 -32.47
C GLY A 132 0.30 -27.25 -32.46
N PRO A 133 0.46 -26.50 -33.56
CA PRO A 133 1.33 -25.32 -33.59
C PRO A 133 0.61 -24.13 -32.92
N PHE A 134 1.20 -23.51 -31.89
CA PHE A 134 0.63 -22.33 -31.21
C PHE A 134 1.58 -21.15 -31.36
N ASP A 135 1.06 -19.99 -31.76
CA ASP A 135 1.83 -18.76 -31.92
C ASP A 135 1.52 -17.80 -30.75
N LEU A 136 2.57 -17.46 -29.99
CA LEU A 136 2.47 -16.58 -28.83
C LEU A 136 2.37 -15.09 -29.21
N GLN A 137 2.90 -14.67 -30.35
CA GLN A 137 2.85 -13.27 -30.80
C GLN A 137 1.51 -12.96 -31.45
N ASP A 138 0.97 -13.90 -32.23
CA ASP A 138 -0.39 -13.81 -32.78
C ASP A 138 -1.45 -13.83 -31.67
N TYR A 139 -1.28 -14.67 -30.63
CA TYR A 139 -2.13 -14.64 -29.43
C TYR A 139 -1.98 -13.34 -28.62
N ALA A 140 -0.75 -12.87 -28.37
CA ALA A 140 -0.51 -11.64 -27.60
C ALA A 140 -0.98 -10.36 -28.32
N SER A 141 -1.23 -10.43 -29.63
CA SER A 141 -1.81 -9.33 -30.42
C SER A 141 -3.27 -9.58 -30.84
N ALA A 142 -3.92 -10.63 -30.30
CA ALA A 142 -5.30 -10.98 -30.63
C ALA A 142 -6.29 -10.04 -29.92
N THR A 143 -7.23 -9.49 -30.68
CA THR A 143 -8.31 -8.60 -30.19
C THR A 143 -9.64 -9.35 -30.13
N PRO A 144 -10.66 -8.88 -29.39
CA PRO A 144 -12.02 -9.35 -29.60
C PRO A 144 -12.39 -9.27 -31.09
N GLY A 145 -12.97 -10.34 -31.63
CA GLY A 145 -13.27 -10.39 -33.06
C GLY A 145 -14.29 -9.34 -33.48
N ALA A 146 -13.99 -8.63 -34.57
CA ALA A 146 -14.94 -7.77 -35.26
C ALA A 146 -15.93 -8.63 -36.07
N TRP A 147 -16.75 -9.41 -35.37
CA TRP A 147 -17.78 -10.23 -35.97
C TRP A 147 -18.91 -9.35 -36.52
N ASP A 148 -19.35 -9.62 -37.76
CA ASP A 148 -20.52 -8.95 -38.32
C ASP A 148 -21.75 -9.18 -37.42
N GLN A 149 -22.54 -8.12 -37.23
CA GLN A 149 -23.65 -8.07 -36.27
C GLN A 149 -24.91 -8.80 -36.79
N GLY A 150 -24.77 -10.09 -37.12
CA GLY A 150 -25.82 -10.94 -37.69
C GLY A 150 -26.21 -12.16 -36.86
N ALA A 151 -25.74 -12.28 -35.61
CA ALA A 151 -26.22 -13.30 -34.68
C ALA A 151 -27.54 -12.87 -34.04
N GLU A 152 -28.60 -13.67 -34.17
CA GLU A 152 -29.95 -13.36 -33.69
C GLU A 152 -30.55 -14.57 -32.94
N ASN A 153 -31.51 -14.31 -32.04
CA ASN A 153 -32.29 -15.39 -31.43
C ASN A 153 -33.20 -16.07 -32.48
N PRO A 154 -33.47 -17.37 -32.35
CA PRO A 154 -34.24 -18.13 -33.36
C PRO A 154 -35.72 -17.74 -33.44
N GLY A 155 -36.31 -17.16 -32.38
CA GLY A 155 -37.71 -16.72 -32.35
C GLY A 155 -37.94 -15.32 -32.92
N ALA A 156 -39.04 -14.68 -32.51
CA ALA A 156 -39.45 -13.36 -32.96
C ALA A 156 -38.63 -12.23 -32.32
N LEU A 157 -38.11 -12.41 -31.11
CA LEU A 157 -37.22 -11.47 -30.41
C LEU A 157 -35.77 -11.57 -30.91
N ARG A 158 -35.50 -11.15 -32.15
CA ARG A 158 -34.18 -11.30 -32.80
C ARG A 158 -32.99 -10.76 -32.02
N LEU A 159 -33.08 -9.55 -31.45
CA LEU A 159 -32.01 -8.93 -30.67
C LEU A 159 -32.55 -8.16 -29.45
N PRO A 160 -31.75 -7.98 -28.38
CA PRO A 160 -30.43 -8.57 -28.14
C PRO A 160 -30.48 -10.09 -27.87
N LEU A 161 -29.33 -10.76 -27.86
CA LEU A 161 -29.25 -12.21 -27.62
C LEU A 161 -29.65 -12.59 -26.17
N ASP A 162 -30.31 -13.74 -26.00
CA ASP A 162 -30.61 -14.26 -24.65
C ASP A 162 -29.33 -14.53 -23.85
N GLY A 163 -29.30 -14.05 -22.61
CA GLY A 163 -28.12 -14.10 -21.75
C GLY A 163 -27.16 -12.91 -21.90
N SER A 164 -27.43 -11.93 -22.77
CA SER A 164 -26.55 -10.76 -22.97
C SER A 164 -26.34 -9.97 -21.68
N VAL A 165 -25.07 -9.67 -21.34
CA VAL A 165 -24.71 -8.80 -20.20
C VAL A 165 -24.17 -7.46 -20.72
N ILE A 166 -25.01 -6.44 -20.66
CA ILE A 166 -24.72 -5.06 -21.04
C ILE A 166 -23.99 -4.35 -19.90
N ARG A 167 -22.97 -3.57 -20.24
CA ARG A 167 -22.06 -2.91 -19.28
C ARG A 167 -21.82 -1.44 -19.61
N ASP A 168 -21.64 -1.15 -20.89
CA ASP A 168 -21.23 0.14 -21.43
C ASP A 168 -22.35 1.20 -21.50
N ARG A 169 -23.62 0.83 -21.38
CA ARG A 169 -24.77 1.73 -21.57
C ARG A 169 -26.04 1.25 -20.86
N ASP A 170 -26.88 2.19 -20.41
CA ASP A 170 -28.21 1.90 -19.82
C ASP A 170 -29.33 1.71 -20.86
N ARG A 171 -28.98 1.64 -22.16
CA ARG A 171 -29.92 1.57 -23.28
C ARG A 171 -29.50 0.62 -24.37
N ILE A 172 -30.44 -0.19 -24.87
CA ILE A 172 -30.21 -1.16 -25.94
C ILE A 172 -31.06 -0.88 -27.18
N THR A 173 -30.68 -1.52 -28.27
CA THR A 173 -31.55 -1.75 -29.44
C THR A 173 -32.23 -3.10 -29.27
N VAL A 174 -33.55 -3.14 -29.47
CA VAL A 174 -34.35 -4.38 -29.51
C VAL A 174 -34.83 -4.56 -30.94
N VAL A 175 -34.61 -5.73 -31.55
CA VAL A 175 -35.08 -6.04 -32.91
C VAL A 175 -36.04 -7.20 -32.86
N VAL A 176 -37.16 -7.07 -33.56
CA VAL A 176 -38.20 -8.11 -33.65
C VAL A 176 -38.54 -8.43 -35.11
N GLN A 177 -38.93 -9.67 -35.39
CA GLN A 177 -39.35 -10.12 -36.71
C GLN A 177 -40.62 -10.99 -36.62
N GLY A 178 -41.52 -10.85 -37.59
CA GLY A 178 -42.75 -11.66 -37.67
C GLY A 178 -43.48 -11.45 -39.00
N PRO A 179 -44.73 -11.94 -39.14
CA PRO A 179 -45.52 -11.80 -40.36
C PRO A 179 -45.75 -10.34 -40.77
N ALA A 180 -45.73 -10.05 -42.08
CA ALA A 180 -46.00 -8.72 -42.59
C ALA A 180 -47.46 -8.31 -42.35
N GLY A 181 -47.67 -7.12 -41.77
CA GLY A 181 -49.01 -6.57 -41.46
C GLY A 181 -49.51 -6.83 -40.03
N GLU A 182 -48.87 -7.72 -39.28
CA GLU A 182 -49.17 -7.95 -37.86
C GLU A 182 -48.59 -6.85 -36.95
N THR A 183 -49.21 -6.57 -35.80
CA THR A 183 -48.68 -5.59 -34.82
C THR A 183 -47.70 -6.27 -33.86
N LEU A 184 -46.42 -6.26 -34.19
CA LEU A 184 -45.35 -6.77 -33.33
C LEU A 184 -45.13 -5.81 -32.14
N GLY A 185 -45.81 -6.06 -31.02
CA GLY A 185 -45.70 -5.27 -29.78
C GLY A 185 -44.84 -5.95 -28.71
N PRO A 186 -43.50 -5.79 -28.72
CA PRO A 186 -42.63 -6.28 -27.65
C PRO A 186 -42.84 -5.51 -26.34
N SER A 187 -42.43 -6.14 -25.24
CA SER A 187 -42.42 -5.58 -23.89
C SER A 187 -41.05 -5.74 -23.23
N ILE A 188 -40.75 -4.91 -22.24
CA ILE A 188 -39.61 -5.07 -21.32
C ILE A 188 -40.11 -5.01 -19.87
N ASN A 189 -39.77 -6.01 -19.05
CA ASN A 189 -40.16 -6.10 -17.64
C ASN A 189 -41.68 -6.05 -17.40
N GLY A 190 -42.50 -6.43 -18.40
CA GLY A 190 -43.96 -6.34 -18.39
C GLY A 190 -44.54 -5.01 -18.89
N GLU A 191 -43.70 -4.00 -19.15
CA GLU A 191 -44.09 -2.71 -19.74
C GLU A 191 -43.97 -2.79 -21.27
N ALA A 192 -45.00 -2.43 -22.03
CA ALA A 192 -44.96 -2.46 -23.50
C ALA A 192 -43.97 -1.41 -24.05
N LEU A 193 -43.21 -1.75 -25.09
CA LEU A 193 -42.32 -0.80 -25.75
C LEU A 193 -43.15 0.22 -26.55
N PRO A 194 -42.91 1.54 -26.41
CA PRO A 194 -43.70 2.55 -27.11
C PRO A 194 -43.35 2.59 -28.61
N ASP A 195 -44.35 2.78 -29.47
CA ASP A 195 -44.14 2.95 -30.92
C ASP A 195 -43.19 4.10 -31.27
N ALA A 196 -43.11 5.13 -30.41
CA ALA A 196 -42.18 6.25 -30.55
C ALA A 196 -40.68 5.84 -30.42
N ALA A 197 -40.38 4.62 -30.00
CA ALA A 197 -39.02 4.06 -30.00
C ALA A 197 -38.68 3.28 -31.29
N ILE A 198 -39.64 3.06 -32.19
CA ILE A 198 -39.39 2.43 -33.50
C ILE A 198 -38.60 3.41 -34.37
N GLY A 199 -37.34 3.08 -34.66
CA GLY A 199 -36.50 3.87 -35.57
C GLY A 199 -36.41 3.29 -36.99
N GLN A 200 -36.77 2.02 -37.17
CA GLN A 200 -36.76 1.36 -38.48
C GLN A 200 -37.83 0.26 -38.54
N ARG A 201 -38.48 0.13 -39.70
CA ARG A 201 -39.35 -1.00 -40.05
C ARG A 201 -39.09 -1.39 -41.50
N ASP A 202 -38.57 -2.59 -41.69
CA ASP A 202 -38.31 -3.18 -43.00
C ASP A 202 -39.40 -4.22 -43.30
N VAL A 203 -39.88 -4.29 -44.54
CA VAL A 203 -40.90 -5.26 -44.96
C VAL A 203 -40.38 -6.04 -46.16
N ASP A 204 -40.21 -7.35 -45.97
CA ASP A 204 -39.87 -8.30 -47.00
C ASP A 204 -41.17 -8.81 -47.65
N SER A 205 -41.48 -8.30 -48.83
CA SER A 205 -42.67 -8.66 -49.60
C SER A 205 -42.54 -9.96 -50.38
N GLU A 206 -41.34 -10.55 -50.50
CA GLU A 206 -41.14 -11.86 -51.15
C GLU A 206 -41.35 -13.00 -50.15
N ASN A 207 -40.82 -12.86 -48.92
CA ASN A 207 -40.97 -13.84 -47.85
C ASN A 207 -42.16 -13.55 -46.91
N GLY A 208 -42.87 -12.43 -47.09
CA GLY A 208 -44.07 -12.08 -46.31
C GLY A 208 -43.79 -11.76 -44.84
N THR A 209 -42.60 -11.25 -44.51
CA THR A 209 -42.22 -10.90 -43.13
C THR A 209 -41.93 -9.41 -42.97
N GLN A 210 -42.00 -8.90 -41.75
CA GLN A 210 -41.51 -7.59 -41.38
C GLN A 210 -40.51 -7.68 -40.22
N ARG A 211 -39.59 -6.73 -40.19
CA ARG A 211 -38.58 -6.54 -39.14
C ARG A 211 -38.76 -5.14 -38.56
N VAL A 212 -38.76 -5.03 -37.24
CA VAL A 212 -38.98 -3.75 -36.53
C VAL A 212 -37.86 -3.55 -35.51
N THR A 213 -37.21 -2.40 -35.57
CA THR A 213 -36.09 -2.04 -34.71
C THR A 213 -36.47 -0.90 -33.76
N TYR A 214 -36.46 -1.21 -32.47
CA TYR A 214 -36.70 -0.30 -31.36
C TYR A 214 -35.36 0.18 -30.81
N PHE A 215 -35.12 1.49 -30.76
CA PHE A 215 -33.86 2.07 -30.29
C PHE A 215 -33.99 2.74 -28.93
N GLY A 216 -32.88 2.80 -28.18
CA GLY A 216 -32.77 3.57 -26.95
C GLY A 216 -33.57 3.01 -25.77
N ILE A 217 -33.97 1.74 -25.83
CA ILE A 217 -34.79 1.05 -24.84
C ILE A 217 -34.01 0.90 -23.54
N ARG A 218 -34.54 1.49 -22.46
CA ARG A 218 -33.82 1.64 -21.19
C ARG A 218 -33.86 0.38 -20.34
N LEU A 219 -32.71 -0.03 -19.82
CA LEU A 219 -32.57 -1.14 -18.88
C LEU A 219 -32.66 -0.65 -17.43
N LYS A 220 -33.16 -1.52 -16.55
CA LYS A 220 -33.06 -1.40 -15.09
C LYS A 220 -31.86 -2.26 -14.64
N THR A 221 -31.11 -1.86 -13.61
CA THR A 221 -29.93 -2.61 -13.14
C THR A 221 -30.32 -4.02 -12.69
N GLY A 222 -29.48 -5.02 -13.00
CA GLY A 222 -29.79 -6.44 -12.81
C GLY A 222 -30.51 -7.04 -14.02
N VAL A 223 -31.48 -7.93 -13.77
CA VAL A 223 -32.16 -8.71 -14.81
C VAL A 223 -33.29 -7.91 -15.46
N ASN A 224 -33.30 -7.88 -16.79
CA ASN A 224 -34.40 -7.40 -17.61
C ASN A 224 -34.96 -8.55 -18.45
N VAL A 225 -36.28 -8.61 -18.63
CA VAL A 225 -36.95 -9.63 -19.44
C VAL A 225 -37.68 -8.95 -20.59
N LEU A 226 -37.24 -9.21 -21.82
CA LEU A 226 -37.96 -8.87 -23.03
C LEU A 226 -38.99 -9.96 -23.33
N GLY A 227 -40.17 -9.58 -23.82
CA GLY A 227 -41.25 -10.53 -24.12
C GLY A 227 -42.09 -10.13 -25.33
N LEU A 228 -42.39 -11.10 -26.22
CA LEU A 228 -43.22 -10.95 -27.42
C LEU A 228 -43.87 -12.30 -27.75
N GLY A 229 -45.18 -12.35 -27.98
CA GLY A 229 -45.87 -13.57 -28.46
C GLY A 229 -45.78 -14.82 -27.55
N GLY A 230 -45.31 -14.67 -26.29
CA GLY A 230 -45.02 -15.78 -25.38
C GLY A 230 -43.54 -16.19 -25.33
N GLU A 231 -42.70 -15.71 -26.26
CA GLU A 231 -41.25 -15.79 -26.15
C GLU A 231 -40.74 -14.85 -25.05
N GLN A 232 -39.65 -15.24 -24.37
CA GLN A 232 -38.93 -14.40 -23.41
C GLN A 232 -37.42 -14.46 -23.67
N VAL A 233 -36.77 -13.31 -23.59
CA VAL A 233 -35.31 -13.13 -23.74
C VAL A 233 -34.79 -12.33 -22.54
N ARG A 234 -33.74 -12.82 -21.87
CA ARG A 234 -33.15 -12.20 -20.69
C ARG A 234 -31.92 -11.37 -21.03
N VAL A 235 -31.90 -10.14 -20.53
CA VAL A 235 -30.82 -9.17 -20.73
C VAL A 235 -30.41 -8.63 -19.37
N TYR A 236 -29.13 -8.66 -19.06
CA TYR A 236 -28.59 -8.23 -17.77
C TYR A 236 -27.91 -6.88 -17.95
N TYR A 237 -28.16 -5.92 -17.05
CA TYR A 237 -27.45 -4.64 -17.02
C TYR A 237 -26.65 -4.54 -15.72
N ALA A 238 -25.32 -4.53 -15.84
CA ALA A 238 -24.43 -4.53 -14.69
C ALA A 238 -24.41 -3.16 -13.98
N GLY A 239 -24.50 -3.19 -12.65
CA GLY A 239 -24.39 -2.01 -11.79
C GLY A 239 -22.95 -1.62 -11.43
N GLN A 240 -22.84 -0.68 -10.48
CA GLN A 240 -21.59 -0.41 -9.77
C GLN A 240 -21.27 -1.51 -8.75
N ALA A 241 -20.02 -1.58 -8.29
CA ALA A 241 -19.58 -2.61 -7.34
C ALA A 241 -20.20 -2.45 -5.95
N ALA A 242 -20.91 -3.49 -5.52
CA ALA A 242 -21.43 -3.66 -4.16
C ALA A 242 -20.67 -4.74 -3.36
N ARG A 243 -19.89 -5.59 -4.04
CA ARG A 243 -19.00 -6.60 -3.42
C ARG A 243 -17.75 -6.81 -4.26
N VAL A 244 -16.63 -7.11 -3.60
CA VAL A 244 -15.43 -7.66 -4.27
C VAL A 244 -15.16 -9.06 -3.76
N ASP A 245 -15.20 -10.05 -4.64
CA ASP A 245 -14.71 -11.39 -4.35
C ASP A 245 -13.23 -11.50 -4.72
N VAL A 246 -12.43 -12.02 -3.79
CA VAL A 246 -10.97 -12.12 -3.92
C VAL A 246 -10.57 -13.59 -3.90
N GLN A 247 -9.89 -14.03 -4.94
CA GLN A 247 -9.37 -15.39 -5.06
C GLN A 247 -7.83 -15.35 -5.08
N ALA A 248 -7.20 -16.00 -4.10
CA ALA A 248 -5.77 -16.23 -4.13
C ALA A 248 -5.41 -17.20 -5.28
N VAL A 249 -4.56 -16.73 -6.20
CA VAL A 249 -3.98 -17.53 -7.30
C VAL A 249 -2.60 -18.02 -6.90
N GLN A 250 -1.77 -17.13 -6.33
CA GLN A 250 -0.50 -17.46 -5.68
C GLN A 250 -0.41 -16.70 -4.34
N ALA A 251 -0.24 -17.44 -3.25
CA ALA A 251 -0.23 -16.90 -1.88
C ALA A 251 0.72 -17.70 -0.97
N LEU A 252 1.93 -17.94 -1.46
CA LEU A 252 3.04 -18.58 -0.75
C LEU A 252 4.16 -17.57 -0.52
N ALA A 253 4.78 -17.63 0.65
CA ALA A 253 5.99 -16.88 0.97
C ALA A 253 7.22 -17.77 0.70
N ASP A 254 7.76 -17.69 -0.52
CA ASP A 254 8.96 -18.39 -1.00
C ASP A 254 10.10 -17.42 -1.38
N GLY A 255 9.98 -16.15 -0.99
CA GLY A 255 10.95 -15.07 -1.26
C GLY A 255 11.20 -14.74 -2.73
N SER A 256 10.52 -15.38 -3.68
CA SER A 256 10.91 -15.35 -5.11
C SER A 256 9.75 -15.30 -6.10
N THR A 257 8.58 -15.88 -5.78
CA THR A 257 7.38 -15.80 -6.62
C THR A 257 6.47 -14.66 -6.17
N PRO A 258 6.07 -13.71 -7.05
CA PRO A 258 5.09 -12.68 -6.69
C PRO A 258 3.75 -13.27 -6.23
N LEU A 259 3.10 -12.61 -5.26
CA LEU A 259 1.75 -13.00 -4.87
C LEU A 259 0.76 -12.51 -5.93
N ARG A 260 -0.27 -13.30 -6.21
CA ARG A 260 -1.27 -13.02 -7.25
C ARG A 260 -2.68 -13.28 -6.74
N PHE A 261 -3.55 -12.29 -6.86
CA PHE A 261 -4.95 -12.35 -6.44
C PHE A 261 -5.85 -11.91 -7.58
N ARG A 262 -6.84 -12.74 -7.94
CA ARG A 262 -7.90 -12.33 -8.86
C ARG A 262 -8.97 -11.59 -8.07
N LEU A 263 -9.30 -10.39 -8.53
CA LEU A 263 -10.36 -9.55 -8.01
C LEU A 263 -11.57 -9.66 -8.95
N ARG A 264 -12.76 -9.83 -8.40
CA ARG A 264 -14.03 -9.81 -9.14
C ARG A 264 -14.95 -8.77 -8.51
N ALA A 265 -15.09 -7.64 -9.18
CA ALA A 265 -16.04 -6.59 -8.81
C ALA A 265 -17.45 -7.02 -9.22
N LEU A 266 -18.35 -7.09 -8.25
CA LEU A 266 -19.72 -7.60 -8.42
C LEU A 266 -20.73 -6.54 -7.97
N ASP A 267 -21.81 -6.39 -8.74
CA ASP A 267 -22.93 -5.54 -8.36
C ASP A 267 -23.84 -6.20 -7.30
N ALA A 268 -24.86 -5.46 -6.85
CA ALA A 268 -25.82 -5.95 -5.86
C ALA A 268 -26.66 -7.15 -6.32
N SER A 269 -26.68 -7.47 -7.62
CA SER A 269 -27.33 -8.66 -8.20
C SER A 269 -26.36 -9.83 -8.45
N GLY A 270 -25.05 -9.63 -8.24
CA GLY A 270 -24.01 -10.63 -8.42
C GLY A 270 -23.41 -10.70 -9.84
N LEU A 271 -23.68 -9.73 -10.70
CA LEU A 271 -23.09 -9.62 -12.04
C LEU A 271 -21.72 -8.93 -11.96
N THR A 272 -20.78 -9.26 -12.86
CA THR A 272 -19.49 -8.55 -12.93
C THR A 272 -19.65 -7.17 -13.56
N THR A 273 -19.09 -6.15 -12.91
CA THR A 273 -19.38 -4.74 -13.19
C THR A 273 -18.78 -4.23 -14.51
N ALA A 274 -19.14 -2.99 -14.87
CA ALA A 274 -18.71 -2.32 -16.09
C ALA A 274 -17.45 -1.44 -15.95
N GLN A 275 -17.05 -1.12 -14.72
CA GLN A 275 -16.00 -0.15 -14.43
C GLN A 275 -14.63 -0.59 -14.97
N PRO A 276 -13.78 0.35 -15.45
CA PRO A 276 -12.44 0.04 -15.96
C PRO A 276 -11.41 -0.18 -14.85
N THR A 277 -11.69 0.27 -13.63
CA THR A 277 -10.75 0.29 -12.49
C THR A 277 -11.45 -0.07 -11.18
N LEU A 278 -10.69 -0.62 -10.23
CA LEU A 278 -11.11 -0.90 -8.86
C LEU A 278 -10.07 -0.39 -7.88
N THR A 279 -10.47 0.54 -7.02
CA THR A 279 -9.61 1.05 -5.94
C THR A 279 -9.37 -0.05 -4.89
N VAL A 280 -8.12 -0.20 -4.46
CA VAL A 280 -7.70 -1.16 -3.44
C VAL A 280 -6.69 -0.52 -2.49
N HIS A 281 -6.98 -0.49 -1.20
CA HIS A 281 -5.95 -0.20 -0.19
C HIS A 281 -5.38 -1.54 0.30
N SER A 282 -4.12 -1.79 -0.02
CA SER A 282 -3.41 -3.04 0.31
C SER A 282 -2.45 -2.83 1.48
N SER A 283 -2.31 -3.81 2.38
CA SER A 283 -1.31 -3.79 3.44
C SER A 283 0.11 -4.17 2.98
N ILE A 284 0.30 -4.35 1.67
CA ILE A 284 1.58 -4.59 0.99
C ILE A 284 1.51 -3.82 -0.34
N GLU A 285 2.52 -3.02 -0.64
CA GLU A 285 2.55 -2.21 -1.87
C GLU A 285 2.48 -3.08 -3.14
N PRO A 286 1.63 -2.77 -4.13
CA PRO A 286 1.53 -3.54 -5.37
C PRO A 286 2.78 -3.44 -6.27
N SER A 287 2.98 -4.44 -7.12
CA SER A 287 4.14 -4.51 -8.04
C SER A 287 3.87 -4.02 -9.46
N LEU A 288 2.61 -3.74 -9.81
CA LEU A 288 2.24 -3.19 -11.12
C LEU A 288 1.98 -1.68 -10.99
N PRO A 289 2.25 -0.87 -12.03
CA PRO A 289 1.84 0.53 -12.06
C PRO A 289 0.34 0.68 -11.78
N ASP A 290 -0.03 1.81 -11.19
CA ASP A 290 -1.42 2.20 -11.01
C ASP A 290 -2.14 2.32 -12.36
N ALA A 291 -3.37 1.84 -12.45
CA ALA A 291 -4.18 1.93 -13.67
C ALA A 291 -4.77 3.33 -13.91
N ASP A 292 -4.97 4.14 -12.86
CA ASP A 292 -5.38 5.54 -12.97
C ASP A 292 -4.85 6.37 -11.79
N PRO A 293 -3.59 6.82 -11.84
CA PRO A 293 -2.92 7.55 -10.74
C PRO A 293 -3.44 8.99 -10.53
N VAL A 294 -4.51 9.40 -11.20
CA VAL A 294 -5.22 10.66 -10.91
C VAL A 294 -6.25 10.47 -9.81
N GLU A 295 -6.77 9.25 -9.64
CA GLU A 295 -7.75 8.89 -8.61
C GLU A 295 -7.09 8.51 -7.26
N GLY A 296 -7.88 8.61 -6.18
CA GLY A 296 -7.39 8.44 -4.82
C GLY A 296 -7.10 7.00 -4.43
N GLY A 297 -5.82 6.62 -4.36
CA GLY A 297 -5.37 5.29 -3.95
C GLY A 297 -5.22 4.31 -5.11
N TYR A 298 -4.67 3.12 -4.86
CA TYR A 298 -4.22 2.24 -5.93
C TYR A 298 -5.37 1.66 -6.78
N GLN A 299 -5.36 1.91 -8.09
CA GLN A 299 -6.38 1.40 -9.00
C GLN A 299 -5.91 0.13 -9.73
N VAL A 300 -6.62 -0.98 -9.53
CA VAL A 300 -6.45 -2.21 -10.32
C VAL A 300 -7.28 -2.12 -11.59
N ALA A 301 -6.63 -2.28 -12.75
CA ALA A 301 -7.32 -2.37 -14.04
C ALA A 301 -8.27 -3.60 -14.10
N LEU A 302 -9.50 -3.39 -14.54
CA LEU A 302 -10.51 -4.43 -14.73
C LEU A 302 -10.83 -4.64 -16.22
N GLN A 303 -11.16 -5.88 -16.56
CA GLN A 303 -11.76 -6.26 -17.84
C GLN A 303 -13.05 -7.02 -17.55
N ASN A 304 -14.20 -6.46 -17.98
CA ASN A 304 -15.54 -6.98 -17.68
C ASN A 304 -15.80 -7.22 -16.16
N GLY A 305 -15.21 -6.40 -15.29
CA GLY A 305 -15.34 -6.51 -13.84
C GLY A 305 -14.38 -7.49 -13.15
N GLU A 306 -13.42 -8.09 -13.87
CA GLU A 306 -12.36 -8.92 -13.28
C GLU A 306 -10.97 -8.33 -13.52
N GLY A 307 -10.08 -8.41 -12.52
CA GLY A 307 -8.71 -7.88 -12.57
C GLY A 307 -7.72 -8.73 -11.77
N GLU A 308 -6.43 -8.46 -11.91
CA GLU A 308 -5.35 -9.12 -11.16
C GLU A 308 -4.58 -8.12 -10.32
N LEU A 309 -4.50 -8.37 -9.01
CA LEU A 309 -3.61 -7.70 -8.09
C LEU A 309 -2.34 -8.53 -7.91
N VAL A 310 -1.19 -7.96 -8.26
CA VAL A 310 0.13 -8.57 -8.10
C VAL A 310 0.92 -7.81 -7.03
N LEU A 311 1.42 -8.54 -6.04
CA LEU A 311 2.20 -8.00 -4.91
C LEU A 311 3.60 -8.64 -4.89
N PRO A 312 4.63 -7.97 -4.32
CA PRO A 312 6.00 -8.46 -4.38
C PRO A 312 6.17 -9.79 -3.64
N PRO A 313 7.16 -10.63 -4.02
CA PRO A 313 7.46 -11.86 -3.32
C PRO A 313 7.69 -11.64 -1.82
N GLN A 314 7.20 -12.56 -0.99
CA GLN A 314 7.31 -12.44 0.46
C GLN A 314 8.29 -13.48 1.01
N SER A 315 9.24 -13.04 1.84
CA SER A 315 10.25 -13.90 2.47
C SER A 315 9.74 -14.66 3.70
N ALA A 316 8.59 -14.28 4.26
CA ALA A 316 7.98 -14.95 5.40
C ALA A 316 6.45 -14.98 5.33
N PRO A 317 5.78 -15.95 6.00
CA PRO A 317 4.32 -16.02 6.02
C PRO A 317 3.71 -14.84 6.77
N GLY A 318 2.48 -14.47 6.45
CA GLY A 318 1.86 -13.26 6.99
C GLY A 318 0.36 -13.18 6.75
N THR A 319 -0.24 -12.03 7.05
CA THR A 319 -1.64 -11.74 6.70
C THR A 319 -1.67 -10.50 5.81
N LEU A 320 -2.09 -10.68 4.56
CA LEU A 320 -2.46 -9.59 3.67
C LEU A 320 -3.83 -9.05 4.10
N THR A 321 -3.98 -7.74 4.21
CA THR A 321 -5.28 -7.08 4.31
C THR A 321 -5.52 -6.25 3.06
N LEU A 322 -6.70 -6.42 2.46
CA LEU A 322 -7.17 -5.66 1.30
C LEU A 322 -8.49 -4.98 1.68
N ASP A 323 -8.55 -3.66 1.54
CA ASP A 323 -9.73 -2.85 1.78
C ASP A 323 -10.22 -2.25 0.46
N PHE A 324 -11.48 -2.53 0.12
CA PHE A 324 -12.14 -2.01 -1.07
C PHE A 324 -13.16 -0.95 -0.67
N PRO A 325 -12.95 0.35 -0.97
CA PRO A 325 -14.00 1.36 -0.80
C PRO A 325 -15.11 1.12 -1.83
N LEU A 326 -16.35 0.98 -1.37
CA LEU A 326 -17.53 0.73 -2.20
C LEU A 326 -18.67 1.65 -1.77
N ASP A 327 -19.72 1.75 -2.58
CA ASP A 327 -20.88 2.65 -2.40
C ASP A 327 -21.74 2.36 -1.12
N GLY A 328 -21.36 1.35 -0.34
CA GLY A 328 -21.94 1.00 0.97
C GLY A 328 -20.94 1.01 2.14
N GLY A 329 -19.71 1.49 1.93
CA GLY A 329 -18.61 1.49 2.91
C GLY A 329 -17.42 0.61 2.49
N VAL A 330 -16.45 0.44 3.39
CA VAL A 330 -15.20 -0.30 3.10
C VAL A 330 -15.37 -1.80 3.35
N GLN A 331 -15.18 -2.61 2.31
CA GLN A 331 -15.18 -4.07 2.42
C GLN A 331 -13.76 -4.60 2.69
N ARG A 332 -13.47 -4.97 3.94
CA ARG A 332 -12.19 -5.58 4.33
C ARG A 332 -12.10 -7.07 4.00
N ARG A 333 -10.95 -7.52 3.51
CA ARG A 333 -10.57 -8.94 3.35
C ARG A 333 -9.20 -9.18 3.97
N SER A 334 -9.08 -10.16 4.87
CA SER A 334 -7.79 -10.61 5.41
C SER A 334 -7.47 -12.02 4.91
N ILE A 335 -6.28 -12.22 4.34
CA ILE A 335 -5.86 -13.42 3.64
C ILE A 335 -4.51 -13.90 4.18
N ALA A 336 -4.43 -15.17 4.58
CA ALA A 336 -3.19 -15.76 5.06
C ALA A 336 -2.23 -16.07 3.90
N ILE A 337 -1.07 -15.42 3.90
CA ILE A 337 0.08 -15.78 3.06
C ILE A 337 0.76 -16.96 3.77
N ARG A 338 0.83 -18.11 3.12
CA ARG A 338 1.27 -19.37 3.73
C ARG A 338 2.78 -19.58 3.55
N PRO A 339 3.46 -20.34 4.43
CA PRO A 339 4.78 -20.86 4.11
C PRO A 339 4.71 -21.75 2.87
N ASP A 340 5.78 -21.76 2.10
CA ASP A 340 6.03 -22.78 1.10
C ASP A 340 6.57 -24.08 1.76
N VAL A 341 6.91 -25.08 0.94
CA VAL A 341 7.42 -26.39 1.40
C VAL A 341 8.94 -26.56 1.22
N GLY A 342 9.64 -25.53 0.74
CA GLY A 342 11.09 -25.51 0.57
C GLY A 342 11.83 -25.64 1.89
N THR A 343 13.00 -26.26 1.82
CA THR A 343 13.98 -26.34 2.91
C THR A 343 15.29 -25.76 2.40
N LEU A 344 15.88 -24.84 3.16
CA LEU A 344 17.10 -24.12 2.85
C LEU A 344 17.90 -23.98 4.14
N GLY A 345 19.09 -24.56 4.19
CA GLY A 345 20.03 -24.38 5.29
C GLY A 345 21.29 -23.71 4.75
N ILE A 346 21.77 -22.65 5.40
CA ILE A 346 23.07 -22.05 5.11
C ILE A 346 23.78 -21.75 6.43
N GLY A 347 24.78 -22.56 6.77
CA GLY A 347 25.67 -22.37 7.91
C GLY A 347 27.06 -21.91 7.48
N ALA A 348 27.67 -21.03 8.26
CA ALA A 348 29.06 -20.64 8.14
C ALA A 348 29.68 -20.47 9.54
N ALA A 349 30.47 -21.43 9.97
CA ALA A 349 31.26 -21.34 11.20
C ALA A 349 32.76 -21.33 10.87
N SER A 350 33.55 -20.56 11.62
CA SER A 350 35.00 -20.50 11.51
C SER A 350 35.60 -20.47 12.91
N ALA A 351 36.42 -21.46 13.24
CA ALA A 351 37.11 -21.56 14.52
C ALA A 351 38.62 -21.55 14.28
N THR A 352 39.35 -20.61 14.89
CA THR A 352 40.80 -20.44 14.77
C THR A 352 41.48 -20.57 16.12
N LEU A 353 42.42 -21.50 16.22
CA LEU A 353 43.35 -21.62 17.36
C LEU A 353 44.73 -21.11 16.92
N GLY A 354 45.12 -19.93 17.42
CA GLY A 354 46.45 -19.36 17.26
C GLY A 354 47.40 -19.75 18.39
N LEU A 355 48.66 -19.97 18.04
CA LEU A 355 49.75 -20.35 18.96
C LEU A 355 50.85 -19.28 18.90
N SER A 356 50.74 -18.24 19.71
CA SER A 356 51.57 -17.04 19.62
C SER A 356 52.25 -16.73 20.96
N GLY A 357 53.58 -16.54 20.95
CA GLY A 357 54.35 -16.13 22.14
C GLY A 357 54.30 -17.11 23.32
N GLY A 358 53.95 -18.38 23.09
CA GLY A 358 53.72 -19.38 24.14
C GLY A 358 52.32 -19.36 24.75
N GLN A 359 51.40 -18.52 24.24
CA GLN A 359 49.99 -18.49 24.63
C GLN A 359 49.08 -19.02 23.53
N THR A 360 47.89 -19.48 23.91
CA THR A 360 46.82 -19.91 23.02
C THR A 360 45.78 -18.79 22.86
N ASP A 361 45.50 -18.39 21.61
CA ASP A 361 44.47 -17.40 21.26
C ASP A 361 43.38 -18.13 20.47
N PHE A 362 42.24 -18.39 21.10
CA PHE A 362 41.10 -19.07 20.48
C PHE A 362 40.04 -18.06 20.06
N ARG A 363 39.88 -17.87 18.75
CA ARG A 363 38.84 -17.02 18.15
C ARG A 363 37.87 -17.89 17.39
N TRP A 364 36.58 -17.61 17.50
CA TRP A 364 35.58 -18.28 16.67
C TRP A 364 34.47 -17.33 16.29
N SER A 365 33.83 -17.63 15.16
CA SER A 365 32.61 -17.01 14.70
C SER A 365 31.70 -18.11 14.16
N ALA A 366 30.40 -17.96 14.36
CA ALA A 366 29.41 -18.85 13.77
C ALA A 366 28.17 -18.05 13.43
N LYS A 367 27.73 -18.17 12.19
CA LYS A 367 26.44 -17.67 11.72
C LYS A 367 25.72 -18.77 10.96
N GLY A 368 24.40 -18.77 11.02
CA GLY A 368 23.60 -19.74 10.29
C GLY A 368 22.17 -19.27 10.13
N TYR A 369 21.59 -19.66 8.99
CA TYR A 369 20.17 -19.57 8.71
C TYR A 369 19.67 -20.98 8.36
N PHE A 370 18.48 -21.33 8.84
CA PHE A 370 17.80 -22.55 8.47
C PHE A 370 16.31 -22.29 8.34
N GLU A 371 15.72 -22.77 7.26
CA GLU A 371 14.28 -22.92 7.14
C GLU A 371 13.92 -24.29 6.58
N GLY A 372 12.81 -24.85 7.05
CA GLY A 372 12.38 -26.19 6.62
C GLY A 372 11.17 -26.70 7.39
N THR A 373 10.56 -27.77 6.88
CA THR A 373 9.37 -28.37 7.49
C THR A 373 9.72 -29.10 8.80
N LEU A 374 8.92 -28.87 9.84
CA LEU A 374 9.01 -29.54 11.13
C LEU A 374 7.60 -29.94 11.57
N GLY A 375 7.28 -31.23 11.45
CA GLY A 375 5.90 -31.70 11.53
C GLY A 375 5.05 -31.10 10.41
N SER A 376 3.84 -30.61 10.74
CA SER A 376 2.95 -29.91 9.79
C SER A 376 3.21 -28.40 9.68
N GLY A 377 4.25 -27.87 10.33
CA GLY A 377 4.64 -26.46 10.28
C GLY A 377 5.98 -26.23 9.59
N LYS A 378 6.35 -24.96 9.35
CA LYS A 378 7.68 -24.56 8.87
C LYS A 378 8.43 -23.84 9.99
N LEU A 379 9.65 -24.29 10.28
CA LEU A 379 10.61 -23.59 11.14
C LEU A 379 11.45 -22.65 10.27
N TYR A 380 11.73 -21.49 10.82
CA TYR A 380 12.75 -20.54 10.40
C TYR A 380 13.63 -20.28 11.62
N ALA A 381 14.96 -20.36 11.50
CA ALA A 381 15.90 -20.11 12.59
C ALA A 381 17.15 -19.38 12.07
N ALA A 382 17.65 -18.44 12.86
CA ALA A 382 18.86 -17.67 12.59
C ALA A 382 19.72 -17.59 13.86
N ALA A 383 21.03 -17.69 13.69
CA ALA A 383 22.00 -17.47 14.75
C ALA A 383 23.20 -16.70 14.21
N ASN A 384 23.79 -15.82 15.02
CA ASN A 384 25.09 -15.21 14.77
C ASN A 384 25.79 -14.87 16.10
N LYS A 385 26.99 -15.41 16.32
CA LYS A 385 27.81 -15.17 17.52
C LYS A 385 28.12 -13.68 17.77
N ASP A 386 28.05 -12.86 16.73
CA ASP A 386 28.33 -11.42 16.78
C ASP A 386 27.06 -10.55 16.79
N GLY A 387 25.90 -11.16 17.09
CA GLY A 387 24.58 -10.50 17.09
C GLY A 387 23.86 -10.63 15.76
N LEU A 388 22.53 -10.70 15.79
CA LEU A 388 21.72 -10.73 14.56
C LEU A 388 21.59 -9.33 13.94
N PRO A 389 21.24 -9.23 12.64
CA PRO A 389 20.80 -7.96 12.07
C PRO A 389 19.55 -7.46 12.81
N GLY A 390 19.51 -6.15 13.09
CA GLY A 390 18.26 -5.42 13.34
C GLY A 390 17.57 -5.06 12.02
N THR A 391 16.66 -4.10 12.05
CA THR A 391 16.15 -3.51 10.80
C THR A 391 17.26 -2.68 10.15
N THR A 392 17.49 -2.90 8.86
CA THR A 392 18.62 -2.31 8.15
C THR A 392 18.40 -0.81 7.95
N ASN A 393 18.92 0.02 8.87
CA ASN A 393 18.99 1.46 8.64
C ASN A 393 19.94 1.71 7.44
N PRO A 394 19.42 2.16 6.28
CA PRO A 394 20.20 2.24 5.04
C PRO A 394 21.46 3.09 5.20
N ASN A 395 21.34 4.19 5.96
CA ASN A 395 22.40 5.19 6.12
C ASN A 395 23.62 4.69 6.93
N THR A 396 23.59 3.46 7.45
CA THR A 396 24.68 2.88 8.26
C THR A 396 25.82 2.29 7.41
N ARG A 397 25.53 1.75 6.22
CA ARG A 397 26.51 1.12 5.32
C ARG A 397 26.20 1.44 3.84
N PHE A 398 25.14 0.85 3.31
CA PHE A 398 24.71 1.02 1.92
C PHE A 398 23.40 1.79 1.92
N PRO A 399 23.42 3.11 1.61
CA PRO A 399 22.18 3.88 1.57
C PRO A 399 21.22 3.28 0.55
N LEU A 400 19.94 3.26 0.86
CA LEU A 400 18.84 3.00 -0.05
C LEU A 400 17.93 4.20 0.10
N TYR A 401 17.80 4.98 -0.97
CA TYR A 401 17.17 6.30 -0.92
C TYR A 401 16.01 6.33 -1.91
N GLY A 402 14.84 6.78 -1.46
CA GLY A 402 13.64 6.85 -2.29
C GLY A 402 13.00 5.48 -2.60
N ASP A 403 13.48 4.42 -1.96
CA ASP A 403 12.79 3.13 -1.87
C ASP A 403 12.16 3.02 -0.47
N ALA A 404 10.85 2.79 -0.42
CA ALA A 404 10.12 2.54 0.83
C ALA A 404 10.21 1.06 1.28
N SER A 405 10.76 0.19 0.42
CA SER A 405 10.98 -1.23 0.66
C SER A 405 12.14 -1.43 1.64
N SER A 406 11.89 -1.27 2.94
CA SER A 406 12.83 -1.74 3.95
C SER A 406 13.05 -3.25 3.80
N GLU A 407 14.26 -3.68 3.50
CA GLU A 407 14.63 -5.10 3.42
C GLU A 407 14.52 -5.74 4.83
N THR A 408 13.34 -6.27 5.12
CA THR A 408 13.03 -6.91 6.40
C THR A 408 13.55 -8.35 6.37
N VAL A 409 14.74 -8.54 6.91
CA VAL A 409 15.26 -9.87 7.22
C VAL A 409 14.24 -10.56 8.14
N PRO A 410 13.70 -11.74 7.80
CA PRO A 410 12.52 -12.28 8.49
C PRO A 410 12.78 -12.65 9.96
N LEU A 411 14.05 -12.79 10.33
CA LEU A 411 14.55 -13.05 11.68
C LEU A 411 15.58 -11.98 12.07
N GLN A 412 15.10 -10.96 12.78
CA GLN A 412 15.91 -9.87 13.37
C GLN A 412 15.86 -9.97 14.89
N GLY A 413 16.83 -9.39 15.59
CA GLY A 413 16.86 -9.42 17.06
C GLY A 413 18.07 -8.72 17.67
N GLN A 414 17.95 -8.32 18.93
CA GLN A 414 19.06 -7.74 19.71
C GLN A 414 20.01 -8.81 20.26
N ASP A 415 19.61 -10.07 20.24
CA ASP A 415 20.36 -11.20 20.80
C ASP A 415 20.97 -12.08 19.69
N PRO A 416 21.97 -12.95 20.01
CA PRO A 416 22.65 -13.80 19.03
C PRO A 416 21.80 -14.85 18.28
N VAL A 417 20.51 -15.00 18.62
CA VAL A 417 19.61 -16.03 18.07
C VAL A 417 18.20 -15.48 17.86
N ALA A 418 17.52 -15.98 16.83
CA ALA A 418 16.12 -15.72 16.54
C ALA A 418 15.48 -16.91 15.82
N PHE A 419 14.18 -17.10 16.00
CA PHE A 419 13.43 -18.13 15.27
C PHE A 419 11.95 -17.77 15.11
N ARG A 420 11.29 -18.45 14.20
CA ARG A 420 9.83 -18.48 14.02
C ARG A 420 9.45 -19.89 13.60
N TYR A 421 8.57 -20.53 14.37
CA TYR A 421 7.88 -21.75 14.00
C TYR A 421 6.43 -21.42 13.66
N ASP A 422 6.00 -21.79 12.47
CA ASP A 422 4.68 -21.47 11.92
C ASP A 422 3.91 -22.76 11.63
N TYR A 423 2.92 -23.06 12.49
CA TYR A 423 2.09 -24.27 12.46
C TYR A 423 0.66 -23.93 12.02
N PRO A 424 -0.15 -24.83 11.44
CA PRO A 424 -1.52 -24.53 11.00
C PRO A 424 -2.39 -23.82 12.05
N ASP A 425 -2.30 -24.25 13.32
CA ASP A 425 -3.15 -23.75 14.43
C ASP A 425 -2.46 -22.74 15.37
N PHE A 426 -1.13 -22.55 15.28
CA PHE A 426 -0.40 -21.65 16.17
C PHE A 426 0.93 -21.15 15.56
N SER A 427 1.57 -20.18 16.20
CA SER A 427 2.97 -19.84 15.95
C SER A 427 3.74 -19.62 17.26
N VAL A 428 5.04 -19.84 17.19
CA VAL A 428 6.02 -19.51 18.25
C VAL A 428 7.15 -18.74 17.60
N GLN A 429 7.64 -17.67 18.22
CA GLN A 429 8.77 -16.90 17.70
C GLN A 429 9.66 -16.39 18.82
N TYR A 430 10.96 -16.26 18.56
CA TYR A 430 11.88 -15.43 19.33
C TYR A 430 12.54 -14.46 18.35
N ARG A 431 12.07 -13.22 18.28
CA ARG A 431 12.62 -12.20 17.35
C ARG A 431 12.13 -10.81 17.71
N LEU A 432 12.80 -9.78 17.17
CA LEU A 432 12.26 -8.43 17.09
C LEU A 432 10.95 -8.45 16.31
N SER A 433 9.84 -8.12 16.96
CA SER A 433 8.51 -8.05 16.34
C SER A 433 7.49 -7.36 17.26
N PRO A 434 6.33 -6.95 16.73
CA PRO A 434 5.16 -6.65 17.55
C PRO A 434 4.78 -7.87 18.39
N THR A 435 4.44 -7.66 19.66
CA THR A 435 4.06 -8.76 20.55
C THR A 435 2.75 -9.43 20.10
N PRO A 436 2.52 -10.72 20.42
CA PRO A 436 1.25 -11.41 20.18
C PRO A 436 0.10 -10.96 21.12
N ILE A 437 0.05 -9.66 21.45
CA ILE A 437 -1.00 -9.04 22.28
C ILE A 437 -1.53 -7.81 21.55
N ASP A 438 -2.83 -7.83 21.24
CA ASP A 438 -3.57 -6.79 20.53
C ASP A 438 -4.84 -6.31 21.29
N VAL A 439 -5.15 -6.94 22.44
CA VAL A 439 -6.16 -6.46 23.39
C VAL A 439 -5.71 -5.14 24.04
N LEU A 440 -4.42 -5.00 24.40
CA LEU A 440 -3.86 -3.78 25.01
C LEU A 440 -2.90 -3.07 24.04
N PRO A 441 -2.87 -1.73 24.01
CA PRO A 441 -1.89 -0.98 23.23
C PRO A 441 -0.54 -0.92 23.98
N LEU A 442 0.43 -1.76 23.59
CA LEU A 442 1.79 -1.68 24.14
C LEU A 442 2.58 -0.49 23.58
N GLY A 443 2.39 -0.16 22.29
CA GLY A 443 3.01 1.01 21.65
C GLY A 443 4.52 0.88 21.40
N GLU A 444 5.09 -0.32 21.43
CA GLU A 444 6.50 -0.59 21.09
C GLU A 444 6.68 -2.02 20.54
N SER A 445 7.81 -2.27 19.88
CA SER A 445 8.25 -3.60 19.42
C SER A 445 9.64 -3.91 19.98
N PHE A 446 9.90 -5.17 20.31
CA PHE A 446 11.16 -5.59 20.93
C PHE A 446 11.45 -7.07 20.65
N THR A 447 12.65 -7.54 21.04
CA THR A 447 13.02 -8.96 20.93
C THR A 447 12.32 -9.73 22.05
N ALA A 448 11.38 -10.61 21.70
CA ALA A 448 10.56 -11.37 22.64
C ALA A 448 10.42 -12.83 22.23
N LEU A 449 10.36 -13.73 23.22
CA LEU A 449 9.70 -15.02 23.06
C LEU A 449 8.20 -14.75 23.02
N GLY A 450 7.52 -15.11 21.93
CA GLY A 450 6.08 -14.95 21.74
C GLY A 450 5.42 -16.23 21.24
N VAL A 451 4.20 -16.49 21.71
CA VAL A 451 3.33 -17.58 21.28
C VAL A 451 1.96 -17.01 20.90
N SER A 452 1.32 -17.51 19.84
CA SER A 452 -0.09 -17.21 19.53
C SER A 452 -0.84 -18.36 18.86
N THR A 453 -2.13 -18.52 19.14
CA THR A 453 -3.02 -19.45 18.42
C THR A 453 -3.78 -18.74 17.28
N LYS A 454 -4.14 -19.51 16.26
CA LYS A 454 -4.81 -19.05 15.03
C LYS A 454 -6.32 -19.36 15.05
N GLY A 455 -7.04 -18.76 14.11
CA GLY A 455 -8.48 -18.93 13.97
C GLY A 455 -9.28 -17.99 14.86
N LYS A 456 -10.45 -18.44 15.33
CA LYS A 456 -11.40 -17.62 16.10
C LYS A 456 -11.02 -17.46 17.57
N VAL A 457 -10.40 -18.46 18.19
CA VAL A 457 -9.91 -18.39 19.57
C VAL A 457 -8.40 -18.16 19.53
N GLN A 458 -8.00 -16.98 20.00
CA GLN A 458 -6.66 -16.43 19.91
C GLN A 458 -6.11 -16.26 21.33
N VAL A 459 -5.39 -17.26 21.81
CA VAL A 459 -4.56 -17.16 23.02
C VAL A 459 -3.18 -16.68 22.58
N GLY A 460 -2.64 -15.67 23.25
CA GLY A 460 -1.33 -15.11 22.95
C GLY A 460 -0.54 -14.81 24.22
N GLY A 461 0.78 -14.71 24.12
CA GLY A 461 1.61 -14.31 25.25
C GLY A 461 3.08 -14.14 24.90
N PHE A 462 3.80 -13.38 25.71
CA PHE A 462 5.22 -13.08 25.48
C PHE A 462 6.05 -12.96 26.76
N ALA A 463 7.36 -13.09 26.62
CA ALA A 463 8.37 -12.69 27.60
C ALA A 463 9.59 -12.06 26.88
N ALA A 464 10.14 -10.99 27.44
CA ALA A 464 11.25 -10.22 26.87
C ALA A 464 12.15 -9.61 27.97
N LEU A 465 13.40 -9.31 27.63
CA LEU A 465 14.36 -8.63 28.50
C LEU A 465 14.71 -7.27 27.89
N LEU A 466 14.25 -6.18 28.51
CA LEU A 466 14.29 -4.82 27.96
C LEU A 466 15.19 -3.90 28.79
N SER A 467 15.93 -2.98 28.15
CA SER A 467 16.64 -1.90 28.87
C SER A 467 15.68 -1.15 29.81
N SER A 468 16.13 -0.89 31.04
CA SER A 468 15.38 -0.12 32.05
C SER A 468 15.07 1.30 31.61
N ASP A 469 15.93 1.89 30.78
CA ASP A 469 15.99 3.33 30.59
C ASP A 469 15.09 3.74 29.42
N ARG A 470 13.80 3.88 29.72
CA ARG A 470 12.75 4.22 28.75
C ARG A 470 12.35 5.69 28.83
N ILE A 471 12.43 6.39 27.71
CA ILE A 471 11.81 7.70 27.51
C ILE A 471 10.41 7.48 26.95
N SER A 472 9.38 8.06 27.57
CA SER A 472 7.98 7.86 27.16
C SER A 472 7.21 9.17 27.07
N GLY A 473 6.70 9.48 25.87
CA GLY A 473 5.78 10.59 25.65
C GLY A 473 6.44 11.96 25.44
N GLU A 474 7.74 12.00 25.12
CA GLU A 474 8.48 13.23 24.76
C GLU A 474 7.75 13.97 23.64
N ARG A 475 7.51 15.28 23.80
CA ARG A 475 6.80 16.11 22.82
C ARG A 475 7.77 17.05 22.10
N ILE A 476 7.78 16.96 20.77
CA ILE A 476 8.65 17.70 19.87
C ILE A 476 7.77 18.58 18.98
N THR A 477 7.86 19.89 19.17
CA THR A 477 7.22 20.87 18.29
C THR A 477 7.94 20.85 16.92
N PRO A 478 7.23 20.69 15.79
CA PRO A 478 7.83 20.72 14.47
C PRO A 478 8.54 22.05 14.21
N ASN A 479 9.70 22.00 13.55
CA ASN A 479 10.49 23.19 13.24
C ASN A 479 10.32 23.67 11.78
N GLY A 480 9.38 23.08 11.02
CA GLY A 480 9.14 23.42 9.62
C GLY A 480 10.05 22.71 8.62
N THR A 481 10.91 21.79 9.06
CA THR A 481 11.85 21.04 8.21
C THR A 481 11.66 19.53 8.38
N ARG A 482 12.39 18.73 7.59
CA ARG A 482 12.45 17.26 7.73
C ARG A 482 13.42 16.76 8.80
N LEU A 483 14.12 17.64 9.53
CA LEU A 483 15.05 17.25 10.59
C LEU A 483 14.51 17.62 11.98
N LEU A 484 14.20 16.60 12.77
CA LEU A 484 13.82 16.71 14.18
C LEU A 484 14.86 15.99 15.06
N ARG A 485 14.83 16.26 16.36
CA ARG A 485 15.82 15.74 17.32
C ARG A 485 15.10 15.29 18.58
N LEU A 486 15.41 14.08 19.01
CA LEU A 486 15.09 13.58 20.35
C LEU A 486 16.02 14.23 21.38
N ALA A 487 15.62 14.27 22.65
CA ALA A 487 16.44 14.82 23.73
C ALA A 487 17.72 14.02 24.03
N HIS A 488 17.82 12.77 23.55
CA HIS A 488 18.93 11.85 23.82
C HIS A 488 19.38 11.11 22.56
N GLY A 489 20.69 10.79 22.50
CA GLY A 489 21.27 9.81 21.58
C GLY A 489 21.36 8.41 22.19
N ASP A 490 22.25 7.58 21.66
CA ASP A 490 22.52 6.19 22.10
C ASP A 490 21.25 5.34 22.37
N ILE A 491 20.34 5.37 21.40
CA ILE A 491 19.03 4.70 21.44
C ILE A 491 19.17 3.22 21.06
N VAL A 492 18.41 2.35 21.75
CA VAL A 492 18.29 0.93 21.41
C VAL A 492 17.65 0.79 20.03
N PRO A 493 18.31 0.14 19.04
CA PRO A 493 17.78 0.01 17.69
C PRO A 493 16.37 -0.59 17.65
N ASP A 494 15.54 -0.01 16.79
CA ASP A 494 14.14 -0.36 16.54
C ASP A 494 13.18 -0.22 17.74
N SER A 495 13.63 0.32 18.88
CA SER A 495 12.80 0.51 20.08
C SER A 495 11.89 1.74 20.04
N GLU A 496 12.08 2.64 19.07
CA GLU A 496 11.34 3.90 19.01
C GLU A 496 9.93 3.75 18.41
N THR A 497 9.03 4.63 18.82
CA THR A 497 7.72 4.83 18.21
C THR A 497 7.40 6.32 18.23
N LEU A 498 6.96 6.83 17.08
CA LEU A 498 6.69 8.24 16.84
C LEU A 498 5.22 8.40 16.44
N GLU A 499 4.51 9.36 17.02
CA GLU A 499 3.11 9.66 16.74
C GLU A 499 2.91 11.15 16.46
N LEU A 500 2.33 11.47 15.30
CA LEU A 500 1.93 12.83 14.95
C LEU A 500 0.55 13.13 15.54
N LEU A 501 0.46 14.18 16.35
CA LEU A 501 -0.77 14.68 16.95
C LEU A 501 -1.23 15.94 16.21
N THR A 502 -2.51 16.00 15.85
CA THR A 502 -3.18 17.22 15.37
C THR A 502 -3.99 17.81 16.51
N LEU A 503 -3.72 19.06 16.88
CA LEU A 503 -4.39 19.79 17.95
C LEU A 503 -5.18 20.97 17.38
N ASP A 504 -6.43 21.15 17.81
CA ASP A 504 -7.28 22.25 17.34
C ASP A 504 -6.65 23.64 17.58
N ARG A 505 -6.77 24.53 16.59
CA ARG A 505 -6.08 25.82 16.55
C ARG A 505 -6.62 26.91 17.48
N VAL A 506 -7.71 26.64 18.20
CA VAL A 506 -8.37 27.56 19.15
C VAL A 506 -8.40 26.96 20.56
N THR A 507 -8.88 25.72 20.68
CA THR A 507 -9.13 25.02 21.95
C THR A 507 -7.97 24.14 22.42
N GLY A 508 -7.05 23.76 21.52
CA GLY A 508 -5.93 22.86 21.82
C GLY A 508 -6.31 21.39 22.05
N GLN A 509 -7.56 20.98 21.80
CA GLN A 509 -7.98 19.58 21.92
C GLN A 509 -7.33 18.70 20.84
N GLU A 510 -7.08 17.41 21.16
CA GLU A 510 -6.53 16.44 20.21
C GLU A 510 -7.60 16.02 19.18
N LEU A 511 -7.43 16.49 17.94
CA LEU A 511 -8.30 16.18 16.80
C LEU A 511 -7.94 14.83 16.16
N SER A 512 -6.65 14.50 16.09
CA SER A 512 -6.16 13.25 15.49
C SER A 512 -4.80 12.81 16.04
N ARG A 513 -4.50 11.52 15.89
CA ARG A 513 -3.24 10.87 16.25
C ARG A 513 -2.87 9.84 15.17
N ARG A 514 -1.69 9.98 14.55
CA ARG A 514 -1.16 9.07 13.51
C ARG A 514 0.22 8.57 13.90
N THR A 515 0.37 7.28 14.17
CA THR A 515 1.69 6.63 14.29
C THR A 515 2.45 6.72 12.96
N LEU A 516 3.72 7.09 13.00
CA LEU A 516 4.62 7.18 11.85
C LEU A 516 5.33 5.85 11.61
N THR A 517 5.51 5.49 10.35
CA THR A 517 6.15 4.22 9.95
C THR A 517 7.64 4.40 9.72
N ARG A 518 8.48 3.57 10.36
CA ARG A 518 9.94 3.59 10.16
C ARG A 518 10.30 3.29 8.70
N TYR A 519 11.31 3.98 8.19
CA TYR A 519 11.80 4.01 6.79
C TYR A 519 10.84 4.58 5.74
N ALA A 520 9.51 4.60 5.96
CA ALA A 520 8.55 5.25 5.07
C ALA A 520 8.22 6.71 5.45
N ASP A 521 7.84 6.98 6.70
CA ASP A 521 7.63 8.35 7.22
C ASP A 521 8.95 8.98 7.71
N TYR A 522 9.86 8.19 8.29
CA TYR A 522 11.07 8.71 8.95
C TYR A 522 12.22 7.70 9.04
N VAL A 523 13.44 8.20 9.28
CA VAL A 523 14.58 7.39 9.72
C VAL A 523 15.22 8.02 10.96
N LEU A 524 15.47 7.22 12.00
CA LEU A 524 16.23 7.62 13.18
C LEU A 524 17.72 7.25 13.00
N ASP A 525 18.63 8.20 13.25
CA ASP A 525 20.00 7.89 13.64
C ASP A 525 20.03 7.69 15.16
N THR A 526 20.11 6.43 15.57
CA THR A 526 20.03 6.04 16.99
C THR A 526 21.22 6.52 17.80
N SER A 527 22.38 6.77 17.18
CA SER A 527 23.55 7.30 17.89
C SER A 527 23.40 8.79 18.22
N THR A 528 22.76 9.56 17.33
CA THR A 528 22.70 11.03 17.44
C THR A 528 21.33 11.57 17.87
N GLY A 529 20.30 10.73 17.96
CA GLY A 529 18.92 11.14 18.26
C GLY A 529 18.24 11.91 17.11
N VAL A 530 18.85 11.95 15.92
CA VAL A 530 18.34 12.72 14.77
C VAL A 530 17.28 11.92 14.02
N ILE A 531 16.07 12.49 13.93
CA ILE A 531 14.98 11.99 13.11
C ILE A 531 15.02 12.73 11.76
N THR A 532 15.26 12.00 10.68
CA THR A 532 15.13 12.49 9.30
C THR A 532 13.83 12.00 8.70
N LEU A 533 12.82 12.87 8.63
CA LEU A 533 11.54 12.59 7.98
C LEU A 533 11.71 12.41 6.46
N SER A 534 10.81 11.65 5.82
CA SER A 534 10.71 11.55 4.36
C SER A 534 10.17 12.82 3.69
N SER A 535 9.60 13.72 4.49
CA SER A 535 8.91 14.92 4.07
C SER A 535 8.93 15.95 5.21
N ALA A 536 9.06 17.25 4.93
CA ALA A 536 9.13 18.26 5.99
C ALA A 536 7.81 18.46 6.74
N LEU A 537 7.90 18.59 8.06
CA LEU A 537 6.74 18.73 8.94
C LEU A 537 6.53 20.21 9.33
N PRO A 538 5.51 20.89 8.77
CA PRO A 538 5.14 22.23 9.19
C PRO A 538 4.63 22.25 10.64
N ARG A 539 4.53 23.45 11.22
CA ARG A 539 3.90 23.65 12.55
C ARG A 539 2.39 23.50 12.54
N THR A 540 1.77 23.58 11.37
CA THR A 540 0.34 23.44 11.19
C THR A 540 -0.01 22.60 9.97
N ASP A 541 -1.16 21.93 10.02
CA ASP A 541 -1.73 21.22 8.86
C ASP A 541 -2.35 22.19 7.82
N GLU A 542 -2.88 21.62 6.74
CA GLU A 542 -3.60 22.32 5.67
C GLU A 542 -4.86 23.07 6.14
N HIS A 543 -5.42 22.69 7.31
CA HIS A 543 -6.55 23.34 7.96
C HIS A 543 -6.12 24.32 9.08
N LEU A 544 -4.81 24.55 9.19
CA LEU A 544 -4.12 25.47 10.10
C LEU A 544 -4.18 25.05 11.59
N ASN A 545 -4.52 23.78 11.87
CA ASN A 545 -4.44 23.13 13.18
C ASN A 545 -2.98 22.92 13.60
N THR A 546 -2.68 22.87 14.89
CA THR A 546 -1.30 22.74 15.39
C THR A 546 -0.82 21.29 15.35
N LEU A 547 0.38 21.06 14.82
CA LEU A 547 1.01 19.74 14.76
C LEU A 547 2.04 19.56 15.88
N VAL A 548 2.06 18.40 16.53
CA VAL A 548 3.04 18.01 17.56
C VAL A 548 3.48 16.57 17.33
N LEU A 549 4.79 16.30 17.32
CA LEU A 549 5.30 14.93 17.31
C LEU A 549 5.46 14.43 18.75
N GLN A 550 4.97 13.24 19.07
CA GLN A 550 5.19 12.55 20.34
C GLN A 550 6.08 11.32 20.12
N ALA A 551 7.06 11.11 20.99
CA ALA A 551 8.03 10.02 20.89
C ALA A 551 8.09 9.15 22.16
N ALA A 552 8.35 7.86 21.98
CA ALA A 552 8.76 6.93 23.03
C ALA A 552 9.88 6.03 22.49
N TYR A 553 10.89 5.71 23.32
CA TYR A 553 12.07 4.94 22.93
C TYR A 553 12.86 4.45 24.16
N ARG A 554 13.81 3.52 23.98
CA ARG A 554 14.71 3.02 25.06
C ARG A 554 16.16 3.41 24.80
N LEU A 555 16.91 3.71 25.85
CA LEU A 555 18.34 4.04 25.83
C LEU A 555 19.22 2.80 25.98
N ASN A 556 20.39 2.83 25.38
CA ASN A 556 21.38 1.75 25.41
C ASN A 556 22.28 1.88 26.65
N ASP A 557 22.00 1.06 27.66
CA ASP A 557 22.68 0.95 28.95
C ASP A 557 23.94 0.04 28.91
N GLY A 558 24.40 -0.32 27.70
CA GLY A 558 25.39 -1.39 27.50
C GLY A 558 24.86 -2.80 27.78
N GLY A 559 23.54 -2.97 27.98
CA GLY A 559 22.90 -4.25 28.27
C GLY A 559 23.12 -4.76 29.70
N THR A 560 23.43 -3.88 30.64
CA THR A 560 23.78 -4.22 32.04
C THR A 560 22.58 -4.28 32.99
N HIS A 561 21.47 -3.62 32.65
CA HIS A 561 20.26 -3.42 33.46
C HIS A 561 18.99 -3.79 32.66
N ARG A 562 18.96 -5.00 32.09
CA ARG A 562 17.74 -5.51 31.45
C ARG A 562 16.69 -5.95 32.49
N THR A 563 15.45 -5.48 32.33
CA THR A 563 14.28 -5.84 33.13
C THR A 563 13.37 -6.83 32.41
N LEU A 564 12.64 -7.67 33.15
CA LEU A 564 11.74 -8.67 32.58
C LEU A 564 10.36 -8.05 32.27
N ALA A 565 10.01 -7.96 31.00
CA ALA A 565 8.66 -7.66 30.53
C ALA A 565 7.96 -8.94 30.07
N TYR A 566 6.65 -9.06 30.31
CA TYR A 566 5.87 -10.23 29.93
C TYR A 566 4.38 -9.91 29.80
N GLY A 567 3.63 -10.78 29.12
CA GLY A 567 2.18 -10.68 29.11
C GLY A 567 1.48 -11.90 28.53
N ALA A 568 0.17 -11.95 28.70
CA ALA A 568 -0.71 -12.94 28.10
C ALA A 568 -2.06 -12.32 27.69
N GLN A 569 -2.71 -12.87 26.67
CA GLN A 569 -4.07 -12.54 26.28
C GLN A 569 -4.89 -13.77 25.89
N ALA A 570 -6.21 -13.64 26.03
CA ALA A 570 -7.19 -14.56 25.46
C ALA A 570 -8.28 -13.74 24.74
N ARG A 571 -8.46 -13.98 23.45
CA ARG A 571 -9.37 -13.24 22.58
C ARG A 571 -10.22 -14.19 21.74
N TYR A 572 -11.48 -13.83 21.54
CA TYR A 572 -12.38 -14.43 20.56
C TYR A 572 -12.64 -13.42 19.43
N ALA A 573 -12.42 -13.83 18.19
CA ALA A 573 -12.53 -12.99 17.00
C ALA A 573 -13.37 -13.64 15.90
N THR A 574 -14.10 -12.81 15.18
CA THR A 574 -14.93 -13.14 14.01
C THR A 574 -14.71 -12.09 12.92
N GLN A 575 -15.37 -12.21 11.76
CA GLN A 575 -15.24 -11.22 10.68
C GLN A 575 -15.68 -9.81 11.11
N ASN A 576 -16.67 -9.70 12.00
CA ASN A 576 -17.36 -8.44 12.31
C ASN A 576 -17.25 -8.03 13.79
N ALA A 577 -16.64 -8.85 14.65
CA ALA A 577 -16.60 -8.64 16.10
C ALA A 577 -15.38 -9.31 16.74
N SER A 578 -14.80 -8.70 17.76
CA SER A 578 -13.87 -9.38 18.66
C SER A 578 -14.05 -8.96 20.12
N VAL A 579 -13.71 -9.84 21.06
CA VAL A 579 -13.65 -9.56 22.49
C VAL A 579 -12.47 -10.30 23.09
N GLY A 580 -11.72 -9.68 24.00
CA GLY A 580 -10.59 -10.33 24.65
C GLY A 580 -10.16 -9.66 25.94
N VAL A 581 -9.38 -10.39 26.72
CA VAL A 581 -8.77 -9.96 27.99
C VAL A 581 -7.26 -10.19 27.93
N ALA A 582 -6.49 -9.36 28.62
CA ALA A 582 -5.03 -9.46 28.66
C ALA A 582 -4.44 -8.89 29.95
N ALA A 583 -3.24 -9.35 30.28
CA ALA A 583 -2.41 -8.83 31.35
C ALA A 583 -0.97 -8.66 30.84
N VAL A 584 -0.38 -7.49 31.05
CA VAL A 584 0.96 -7.14 30.58
C VAL A 584 1.72 -6.44 31.69
N ASN A 585 2.90 -6.95 32.04
CA ASN A 585 3.87 -6.28 32.88
C ASN A 585 4.94 -5.66 31.97
N LEU A 586 5.02 -4.33 31.97
CA LEU A 586 6.03 -3.54 31.27
C LEU A 586 6.62 -2.54 32.27
N ASP A 587 7.96 -2.41 32.30
CA ASP A 587 8.69 -1.51 33.20
C ASP A 587 8.28 -1.66 34.68
N GLY A 588 8.01 -2.90 35.11
CA GLY A 588 7.54 -3.26 36.47
C GLY A 588 6.05 -3.03 36.74
N LYS A 589 5.29 -2.48 35.77
CA LYS A 589 3.87 -2.15 35.92
C LYS A 589 2.97 -3.19 35.27
N LEU A 590 2.35 -4.04 36.09
CA LEU A 590 1.29 -4.96 35.64
C LEU A 590 -0.02 -4.19 35.34
N THR A 591 -0.31 -4.02 34.06
CA THR A 591 -1.60 -3.52 33.55
C THR A 591 -2.46 -4.72 33.13
N VAL A 592 -3.70 -4.78 33.60
CA VAL A 592 -4.70 -5.80 33.22
C VAL A 592 -5.87 -5.11 32.54
N GLY A 593 -6.44 -5.70 31.49
CA GLY A 593 -7.56 -5.08 30.79
C GLY A 593 -8.34 -6.00 29.85
N ALA A 594 -9.41 -5.43 29.29
CA ALA A 594 -10.33 -6.08 28.38
C ALA A 594 -10.68 -5.14 27.23
N ARG A 595 -10.78 -5.68 26.00
CA ARG A 595 -11.16 -4.94 24.79
C ARG A 595 -12.28 -5.66 24.06
N ALA A 596 -13.29 -4.92 23.63
CA ALA A 596 -14.30 -5.36 22.68
C ALA A 596 -14.24 -4.48 21.41
N THR A 597 -14.50 -5.05 20.25
CA THR A 597 -14.57 -4.34 18.96
C THR A 597 -15.74 -4.85 18.14
N LEU A 598 -16.42 -3.97 17.42
CA LEU A 598 -17.41 -4.32 16.41
C LEU A 598 -17.10 -3.58 15.10
N ASN A 599 -17.33 -4.23 13.97
CA ASN A 599 -17.26 -3.63 12.65
C ASN A 599 -18.32 -4.26 11.75
N THR A 600 -19.46 -3.59 11.60
CA THR A 600 -20.58 -3.96 10.74
C THR A 600 -21.08 -2.72 9.99
N PRO A 601 -21.73 -2.86 8.83
CA PRO A 601 -22.29 -1.71 8.09
C PRO A 601 -23.33 -0.88 8.86
N ALA A 602 -23.89 -1.41 9.96
CA ALA A 602 -24.83 -0.71 10.83
C ALA A 602 -24.22 -0.21 12.15
N LEU A 603 -23.05 -0.73 12.57
CA LEU A 603 -22.40 -0.37 13.83
C LEU A 603 -20.91 -0.76 13.81
N SER A 604 -20.05 0.23 14.00
CA SER A 604 -18.60 0.14 14.13
C SER A 604 -18.15 0.74 15.46
N GLY A 605 -17.06 0.24 16.04
CA GLY A 605 -16.47 0.84 17.24
C GLY A 605 -15.65 -0.11 18.10
N SER A 606 -15.22 0.39 19.25
CA SER A 606 -14.51 -0.35 20.27
C SER A 606 -14.81 0.13 21.68
N ALA A 607 -14.55 -0.74 22.66
CA ALA A 607 -14.48 -0.40 24.07
C ALA A 607 -13.23 -1.07 24.67
N LEU A 608 -12.55 -0.38 25.57
CA LEU A 608 -11.33 -0.80 26.27
C LEU A 608 -11.47 -0.45 27.75
N ALA A 609 -11.14 -1.38 28.63
CA ALA A 609 -11.00 -1.15 30.06
C ALA A 609 -9.64 -1.66 30.51
N MET A 610 -8.93 -0.87 31.31
CA MET A 610 -7.59 -1.20 31.83
C MET A 610 -7.49 -0.79 33.30
N THR A 611 -6.69 -1.52 34.08
CA THR A 611 -6.38 -1.20 35.48
C THR A 611 -4.93 -1.54 35.79
N GLN A 612 -4.31 -0.70 36.61
CA GLN A 612 -2.94 -0.86 37.11
C GLN A 612 -2.87 -0.21 38.48
N GLY A 613 -2.32 -0.92 39.48
CA GLY A 613 -2.12 -0.37 40.84
C GLY A 613 -3.37 0.02 41.62
N GLY A 614 -4.58 -0.33 41.14
CA GLY A 614 -5.86 0.11 41.68
C GLY A 614 -6.49 1.28 40.92
N GLY A 615 -5.71 2.04 40.15
CA GLY A 615 -6.21 3.01 39.18
C GLY A 615 -6.88 2.31 37.98
N VAL A 616 -7.79 3.02 37.31
CA VAL A 616 -8.57 2.51 36.17
C VAL A 616 -8.55 3.51 35.01
N GLN A 617 -8.46 2.99 33.79
CA GLN A 617 -8.69 3.72 32.54
C GLN A 617 -9.77 2.99 31.73
N LEU A 618 -10.77 3.72 31.22
CA LEU A 618 -11.82 3.22 30.33
C LEU A 618 -11.81 4.06 29.06
N SER A 619 -12.05 3.47 27.89
CA SER A 619 -12.35 4.23 26.67
C SER A 619 -13.30 3.49 25.75
N THR A 620 -14.08 4.24 24.96
CA THR A 620 -14.96 3.71 23.93
C THR A 620 -15.19 4.73 22.82
N ASP A 621 -15.29 4.24 21.59
CA ASP A 621 -15.79 4.92 20.40
C ASP A 621 -16.83 3.99 19.77
N LEU A 622 -18.03 4.47 19.50
CA LEU A 622 -19.13 3.73 18.90
C LEU A 622 -19.83 4.62 17.88
N SER A 623 -20.03 4.14 16.65
CA SER A 623 -20.66 4.88 15.57
C SER A 623 -21.48 3.96 14.68
N GLY A 624 -22.64 4.41 14.19
CA GLY A 624 -23.52 3.52 13.43
C GLY A 624 -24.85 4.13 13.00
N ARG A 625 -25.74 3.26 12.52
CA ARG A 625 -27.09 3.58 12.05
C ARG A 625 -28.15 2.72 12.71
N LEU A 626 -29.19 3.34 13.24
CA LEU A 626 -30.35 2.74 13.88
C LEU A 626 -31.58 2.96 13.00
N GLY A 627 -31.77 2.09 12.01
CA GLY A 627 -32.75 2.32 10.95
C GLY A 627 -32.32 3.50 10.08
N THR A 628 -33.07 4.60 10.13
CA THR A 628 -32.69 5.86 9.48
C THR A 628 -31.88 6.81 10.37
N ALA A 629 -31.82 6.57 11.69
CA ALA A 629 -31.00 7.39 12.58
C ALA A 629 -29.51 7.11 12.36
N GLU A 630 -28.68 8.13 12.49
CA GLU A 630 -27.22 8.03 12.57
C GLU A 630 -26.77 8.41 13.97
N PHE A 631 -25.74 7.75 14.51
CA PHE A 631 -25.20 8.10 15.83
C PHE A 631 -23.69 7.92 15.94
N GLY A 632 -23.11 8.68 16.87
CA GLY A 632 -21.72 8.57 17.32
C GLY A 632 -21.62 8.86 18.81
N VAL A 633 -20.83 8.08 19.54
CA VAL A 633 -20.57 8.22 20.97
C VAL A 633 -19.09 7.96 21.24
N ARG A 634 -18.45 8.83 22.01
CA ARG A 634 -17.10 8.68 22.54
C ARG A 634 -17.13 8.87 24.05
N ALA A 635 -16.40 8.04 24.79
CA ALA A 635 -16.12 8.31 26.19
C ALA A 635 -14.74 7.78 26.57
N ALA A 636 -14.03 8.51 27.43
CA ALA A 636 -12.70 8.18 27.90
C ALA A 636 -12.55 8.66 29.35
N TYR A 637 -12.31 7.74 30.28
CA TYR A 637 -12.10 7.99 31.70
C TYR A 637 -10.71 7.52 32.11
N GLN A 638 -10.02 8.27 32.96
CA GLN A 638 -8.84 7.80 33.67
C GLN A 638 -8.80 8.36 35.10
N ASP A 639 -8.58 7.47 36.06
CA ASP A 639 -8.31 7.83 37.45
C ASP A 639 -6.87 8.37 37.63
N ALA A 640 -6.68 9.25 38.62
CA ALA A 640 -5.39 9.88 38.90
C ALA A 640 -4.28 8.91 39.36
N ALA A 641 -4.64 7.73 39.91
CA ALA A 641 -3.68 6.70 40.30
C ALA A 641 -3.33 5.71 39.18
N TYR A 642 -3.97 5.80 38.00
CA TYR A 642 -3.62 4.93 36.87
C TYR A 642 -2.31 5.38 36.24
N ALA A 643 -1.28 4.53 36.32
CA ALA A 643 0.04 4.77 35.72
C ALA A 643 0.46 3.67 34.72
N GLY A 644 -0.51 2.89 34.22
CA GLY A 644 -0.30 1.73 33.33
C GLY A 644 -0.01 2.08 31.86
N LEU A 645 -0.35 1.14 30.96
CA LEU A 645 -0.18 1.31 29.52
C LEU A 645 -1.08 2.42 28.93
N ALA A 646 -0.57 3.12 27.92
CA ALA A 646 -1.27 4.14 27.11
C ALA A 646 -2.14 5.15 27.91
N PRO A 647 -1.56 5.89 28.87
CA PRO A 647 -2.30 6.86 29.68
C PRO A 647 -2.84 8.03 28.82
N ILE A 648 -4.05 8.46 29.14
CA ILE A 648 -4.75 9.62 28.60
C ILE A 648 -4.81 10.76 29.64
N ALA A 649 -5.55 11.83 29.34
CA ALA A 649 -5.85 12.88 30.31
C ALA A 649 -6.68 12.31 31.49
N VAL A 650 -6.26 12.64 32.72
CA VAL A 650 -6.97 12.27 33.96
C VAL A 650 -8.31 13.00 34.05
N GLY A 651 -9.37 12.26 34.33
CA GLY A 651 -10.75 12.75 34.28
C GLY A 651 -11.67 11.88 33.43
N LEU A 652 -12.92 12.29 33.24
CA LEU A 652 -13.88 11.72 32.28
C LEU A 652 -14.14 12.75 31.18
N ASN A 653 -13.89 12.38 29.93
CA ASN A 653 -14.30 13.11 28.74
C ASN A 653 -15.28 12.24 27.95
N ALA A 654 -16.46 12.75 27.60
CA ALA A 654 -17.47 12.04 26.82
C ALA A 654 -18.21 12.98 25.88
N SER A 655 -18.58 12.49 24.71
CA SER A 655 -19.45 13.17 23.76
C SER A 655 -20.36 12.18 23.05
N GLY A 656 -21.52 12.64 22.62
CA GLY A 656 -22.52 11.84 21.93
C GLY A 656 -23.37 12.68 20.99
N LEU A 657 -23.76 12.09 19.87
CA LEU A 657 -24.67 12.67 18.89
C LEU A 657 -25.55 11.56 18.34
N LEU A 658 -26.86 11.80 18.36
CA LEU A 658 -27.89 11.05 17.62
C LEU A 658 -28.56 12.02 16.65
N ARG A 659 -28.73 11.62 15.39
CA ARG A 659 -29.45 12.37 14.34
C ARG A 659 -30.50 11.46 13.71
N GLN A 660 -31.78 11.80 13.85
CA GLN A 660 -32.92 11.01 13.38
C GLN A 660 -33.69 11.79 12.29
N PRO A 661 -33.69 11.34 11.03
CA PRO A 661 -34.62 11.83 10.02
C PRO A 661 -36.08 11.50 10.42
N LEU A 662 -36.95 12.52 10.44
CA LEU A 662 -38.37 12.39 10.82
C LEU A 662 -39.29 12.41 9.60
N ALA A 663 -38.96 13.23 8.59
CA ALA A 663 -39.67 13.37 7.33
C ALA A 663 -38.71 13.91 6.26
N PRO A 664 -39.07 13.98 4.96
CA PRO A 664 -38.26 14.68 3.97
C PRO A 664 -37.94 16.11 4.43
N GLY A 665 -36.65 16.44 4.52
CA GLY A 665 -36.15 17.72 5.04
C GLY A 665 -36.20 17.89 6.56
N LEU A 666 -36.98 17.11 7.33
CA LEU A 666 -37.07 17.23 8.79
C LEU A 666 -36.20 16.20 9.50
N SER A 667 -35.36 16.65 10.42
CA SER A 667 -34.61 15.79 11.34
C SER A 667 -34.68 16.30 12.78
N ALA A 668 -34.46 15.38 13.72
CA ALA A 668 -34.13 15.69 15.10
C ALA A 668 -32.65 15.36 15.34
N SER A 669 -32.00 16.12 16.22
CA SER A 669 -30.71 15.78 16.80
C SER A 669 -30.73 15.87 18.32
N LEU A 670 -29.99 14.96 18.95
CA LEU A 670 -29.72 14.95 20.38
C LEU A 670 -28.20 14.80 20.54
N GLY A 671 -27.54 15.91 20.86
CA GLY A 671 -26.12 15.97 21.20
C GLY A 671 -25.90 16.06 22.71
N GLY A 672 -24.70 15.75 23.17
CA GLY A 672 -24.27 16.06 24.53
C GLY A 672 -22.79 15.80 24.73
N GLU A 673 -22.18 16.56 25.64
CA GLU A 673 -20.76 16.53 25.95
C GLU A 673 -20.54 16.67 27.46
N TYR A 674 -19.46 16.09 27.96
CA TYR A 674 -19.07 16.16 29.36
C TYR A 674 -17.55 16.02 29.51
N ALA A 675 -16.92 16.96 30.21
CA ALA A 675 -15.50 16.96 30.54
C ALA A 675 -15.32 17.27 32.03
N SER A 676 -14.82 16.29 32.79
CA SER A 676 -14.51 16.40 34.21
C SER A 676 -13.05 16.06 34.46
N SER A 677 -12.23 17.06 34.71
CA SER A 677 -10.81 16.95 35.10
C SER A 677 -10.63 17.13 36.62
N ALA A 678 -9.38 17.25 37.07
CA ALA A 678 -9.06 17.67 38.44
C ALA A 678 -9.28 19.18 38.70
N ALA A 679 -9.38 20.00 37.65
CA ALA A 679 -9.44 21.47 37.76
C ALA A 679 -10.80 22.09 37.35
N ALA A 680 -11.58 21.38 36.53
CA ALA A 680 -12.86 21.84 35.99
C ALA A 680 -13.80 20.67 35.69
N ARG A 681 -15.11 20.87 35.82
CA ARG A 681 -16.19 19.94 35.47
C ARG A 681 -17.28 20.67 34.70
N GLN A 682 -17.41 20.38 33.42
CA GLN A 682 -18.41 21.00 32.55
C GLN A 682 -19.11 19.95 31.69
N GLY A 683 -20.38 20.18 31.36
CA GLY A 683 -21.11 19.37 30.39
C GLY A 683 -22.34 20.08 29.87
N ASN A 684 -22.86 19.58 28.76
CA ASN A 684 -24.11 20.04 28.18
C ASN A 684 -24.86 18.89 27.47
N VAL A 685 -26.18 19.01 27.38
CA VAL A 685 -27.04 18.16 26.53
C VAL A 685 -27.92 19.07 25.70
N ALA A 686 -27.94 18.86 24.39
CA ALA A 686 -28.60 19.70 23.39
C ALA A 686 -29.59 18.87 22.56
N ALA A 687 -30.89 19.14 22.71
CA ALA A 687 -31.94 18.58 21.87
C ALA A 687 -32.41 19.64 20.85
N ARG A 688 -32.44 19.30 19.56
CA ARG A 688 -32.74 20.24 18.47
C ARG A 688 -33.56 19.55 17.37
N LEU A 689 -34.50 20.28 16.77
CA LEU A 689 -35.14 19.95 15.51
C LEU A 689 -34.51 20.81 14.41
N ASP A 690 -34.39 20.27 13.20
CA ASP A 690 -33.82 20.91 12.02
C ASP A 690 -34.67 20.62 10.79
N TYR A 691 -35.16 21.67 10.12
CA TYR A 691 -36.00 21.57 8.92
C TYR A 691 -35.37 22.25 7.71
N GLN A 692 -34.99 21.46 6.71
CA GLN A 692 -34.30 21.86 5.49
C GLN A 692 -35.29 22.33 4.41
N LEU A 693 -35.59 23.62 4.44
CA LEU A 693 -36.37 24.40 3.47
C LEU A 693 -35.50 24.84 2.28
N ASN A 694 -34.95 23.88 1.52
CA ASN A 694 -33.96 24.10 0.43
C ASN A 694 -34.18 25.45 -0.32
N PRO A 695 -33.27 26.44 -0.17
CA PRO A 695 -31.90 26.32 0.35
C PRO A 695 -31.73 26.47 1.87
N PHE A 696 -32.74 26.96 2.61
CA PHE A 696 -32.63 27.26 4.03
C PHE A 696 -32.62 26.00 4.90
N THR A 697 -32.08 26.11 6.11
CA THR A 697 -32.36 25.21 7.23
C THR A 697 -32.86 26.05 8.40
N VAL A 698 -33.97 25.67 9.03
CA VAL A 698 -34.46 26.32 10.25
C VAL A 698 -34.43 25.30 11.38
N GLY A 699 -33.68 25.61 12.43
CA GLY A 699 -33.49 24.76 13.59
C GLY A 699 -33.93 25.43 14.89
N GLY A 700 -34.38 24.63 15.85
CA GLY A 700 -34.82 25.10 17.17
C GLY A 700 -34.70 24.01 18.22
N GLY A 701 -34.36 24.37 19.45
CA GLY A 701 -34.04 23.38 20.48
C GLY A 701 -33.80 23.95 21.88
N LEU A 702 -33.25 23.13 22.75
CA LEU A 702 -32.85 23.45 24.11
C LEU A 702 -31.48 22.83 24.40
N ARG A 703 -30.57 23.59 25.02
CA ARG A 703 -29.30 23.11 25.60
C ARG A 703 -29.35 23.29 27.11
N TYR A 704 -29.14 22.23 27.87
CA TYR A 704 -28.94 22.30 29.31
C TYR A 704 -27.48 22.02 29.64
N SER A 705 -26.78 23.01 30.19
CA SER A 705 -25.41 22.88 30.69
C SER A 705 -25.39 22.65 32.20
N PHE A 706 -24.37 21.96 32.69
CA PHE A 706 -24.23 21.57 34.10
C PHE A 706 -22.77 21.39 34.51
N GLY A 707 -22.48 21.66 35.79
CA GLY A 707 -21.12 21.70 36.35
C GLY A 707 -20.73 23.12 36.73
N ASP A 708 -19.48 23.51 36.42
CA ASP A 708 -18.89 24.82 36.69
C ASP A 708 -19.66 25.98 36.02
N GLN A 709 -20.43 25.68 34.97
CA GLN A 709 -21.60 26.45 34.56
C GLN A 709 -22.83 25.54 34.55
N THR A 710 -23.94 26.01 35.09
CA THR A 710 -25.22 25.28 35.17
C THR A 710 -26.39 26.16 34.74
N GLY A 711 -27.14 25.75 33.72
CA GLY A 711 -28.27 26.52 33.20
C GLY A 711 -28.94 25.93 31.98
N LEU A 712 -30.16 26.41 31.70
CA LEU A 712 -30.95 26.07 30.52
C LEU A 712 -30.89 27.21 29.51
N SER A 713 -30.62 26.89 28.25
CA SER A 713 -30.62 27.83 27.13
C SER A 713 -31.52 27.35 25.99
N GLY A 714 -32.23 28.28 25.35
CA GLY A 714 -32.91 28.05 24.08
C GLY A 714 -31.91 28.04 22.93
N LEU A 715 -31.97 27.02 22.09
CA LEU A 715 -31.19 26.95 20.84
C LEU A 715 -32.04 27.44 19.67
N LEU A 716 -31.46 28.31 18.85
CA LEU A 716 -31.98 28.70 17.54
C LEU A 716 -30.90 28.43 16.49
N GLY A 717 -31.30 27.86 15.35
CA GLY A 717 -30.44 27.59 14.21
C GLY A 717 -31.03 28.18 12.94
N LEU A 718 -30.23 28.89 12.14
CA LEU A 718 -30.62 29.40 10.83
C LEU A 718 -29.49 29.15 9.83
N GLY A 719 -29.74 28.22 8.90
CA GLY A 719 -28.86 27.89 7.80
C GLY A 719 -29.39 28.40 6.45
N TYR A 720 -28.49 28.61 5.51
CA TYR A 720 -28.77 28.84 4.09
C TYR A 720 -27.69 28.13 3.28
N HIS A 721 -28.05 27.15 2.47
CA HIS A 721 -27.13 26.26 1.77
C HIS A 721 -27.42 26.23 0.26
N ALA A 722 -27.13 27.33 -0.44
CA ALA A 722 -27.20 27.37 -1.91
C ALA A 722 -26.02 28.12 -2.51
N ALA A 723 -25.23 27.40 -3.31
CA ALA A 723 -24.09 27.92 -4.05
C ALA A 723 -24.44 29.26 -4.75
N PRO A 724 -23.64 30.32 -4.55
CA PRO A 724 -22.31 30.31 -3.94
C PRO A 724 -22.26 30.35 -2.39
N LEU A 725 -23.37 30.60 -1.69
CA LEU A 725 -23.35 30.94 -0.26
C LEU A 725 -23.85 29.78 0.64
N ASP A 726 -23.11 29.50 1.70
CA ASP A 726 -23.41 28.49 2.72
C ASP A 726 -23.22 29.10 4.13
N VAL A 727 -24.30 29.48 4.79
CA VAL A 727 -24.33 30.11 6.13
C VAL A 727 -24.92 29.13 7.13
N ASP A 728 -24.34 29.08 8.33
CA ASP A 728 -24.89 28.45 9.53
C ASP A 728 -24.78 29.43 10.71
N VAL A 729 -25.91 29.92 11.21
CA VAL A 729 -25.99 30.62 12.51
C VAL A 729 -26.56 29.65 13.53
N THR A 730 -25.91 29.54 14.68
CA THR A 730 -26.50 28.91 15.87
C THR A 730 -26.36 29.85 17.06
N HIS A 731 -27.45 30.03 17.82
CA HIS A 731 -27.48 30.89 19.00
C HIS A 731 -28.07 30.12 20.19
N SER A 732 -27.40 30.25 21.33
CA SER A 732 -27.83 29.76 22.64
C SER A 732 -28.19 30.95 23.52
N GLN A 733 -29.48 31.15 23.78
CA GLN A 733 -30.00 32.17 24.70
C GLN A 733 -30.32 31.57 26.07
N PRO A 734 -29.60 31.93 27.15
CA PRO A 734 -29.95 31.54 28.51
C PRO A 734 -31.39 31.90 28.88
N LEU A 735 -32.10 30.91 29.40
CA LEU A 735 -33.44 30.99 29.98
C LEU A 735 -33.38 30.94 31.51
N GLY A 736 -32.25 30.50 32.08
CA GLY A 736 -31.93 30.56 33.51
C GLY A 736 -30.64 29.83 33.85
N GLY A 737 -29.99 30.19 34.96
CA GLY A 737 -28.67 29.69 35.36
C GLY A 737 -27.57 30.74 35.24
N ASP A 738 -26.31 30.32 35.37
CA ASP A 738 -25.13 31.20 35.26
C ASP A 738 -24.46 31.15 33.86
N VAL A 739 -24.83 30.18 33.02
CA VAL A 739 -24.42 30.02 31.62
C VAL A 739 -24.44 31.33 30.81
N ASP A 740 -23.53 31.44 29.85
CA ASP A 740 -23.43 32.59 28.95
C ASP A 740 -24.34 32.46 27.73
N PRO A 741 -24.80 33.59 27.15
CA PRO A 741 -25.32 33.60 25.79
C PRO A 741 -24.17 33.39 24.82
N GLU A 742 -24.37 32.54 23.82
CA GLU A 742 -23.35 32.17 22.85
C GLU A 742 -23.95 32.23 21.44
N THR A 743 -23.17 32.71 20.46
CA THR A 743 -23.53 32.66 19.03
C THR A 743 -22.35 32.11 18.25
N VAL A 744 -22.52 30.95 17.63
CA VAL A 744 -21.58 30.43 16.63
C VAL A 744 -22.13 30.72 15.24
N LEU A 745 -21.46 31.63 14.52
CA LEU A 745 -21.75 32.00 13.14
C LEU A 745 -20.66 31.43 12.23
N THR A 746 -21.02 30.55 11.31
CA THR A 746 -20.18 30.11 10.20
C THR A 746 -20.73 30.63 8.89
N VAL A 747 -19.86 31.19 8.04
CA VAL A 747 -20.15 31.52 6.64
C VAL A 747 -19.11 30.84 5.78
N LYS A 748 -19.54 30.25 4.67
CA LYS A 748 -18.69 29.77 3.58
C LYS A 748 -19.21 30.38 2.28
N TYR A 749 -18.33 30.94 1.45
CA TYR A 749 -18.73 31.53 0.15
C TYR A 749 -17.84 30.99 -0.96
N ALA A 750 -18.41 30.15 -1.81
CA ALA A 750 -17.78 29.62 -3.01
C ALA A 750 -17.65 30.71 -4.08
N LEU A 751 -16.51 31.39 -4.12
CA LEU A 751 -16.13 32.34 -5.18
C LEU A 751 -16.00 31.62 -6.54
N ALA A 752 -15.62 30.36 -6.51
CA ALA A 752 -15.56 29.42 -7.63
C ALA A 752 -15.83 28.00 -7.11
N PRO A 753 -16.03 26.98 -7.97
CA PRO A 753 -16.26 25.59 -7.53
C PRO A 753 -15.19 25.04 -6.57
N ASN A 754 -14.01 25.63 -6.61
CA ASN A 754 -12.82 25.20 -5.89
C ASN A 754 -12.16 26.32 -5.04
N VAL A 755 -12.84 27.45 -4.84
CA VAL A 755 -12.36 28.61 -4.03
C VAL A 755 -13.46 28.99 -3.06
N ARG A 756 -13.23 28.82 -1.75
CA ARG A 756 -14.21 29.08 -0.69
C ARG A 756 -13.65 30.06 0.33
N LEU A 757 -14.25 31.24 0.46
CA LEU A 757 -14.08 32.05 1.67
C LEU A 757 -14.71 31.31 2.85
N LYS A 758 -14.14 31.47 4.04
CA LYS A 758 -14.69 30.98 5.31
C LYS A 758 -14.68 32.11 6.33
N PHE A 759 -15.71 32.20 7.14
CA PHE A 759 -15.74 33.00 8.36
C PHE A 759 -16.34 32.14 9.47
N THR A 760 -15.79 32.22 10.66
CA THR A 760 -16.28 31.51 11.85
C THR A 760 -16.11 32.44 13.04
N ASP A 761 -17.20 32.83 13.69
CA ASP A 761 -17.24 33.67 14.89
C ASP A 761 -17.93 32.92 16.01
N ASP A 762 -17.22 32.75 17.13
CA ASP A 762 -17.74 32.19 18.38
C ASP A 762 -17.83 33.31 19.41
N LEU A 763 -19.03 33.89 19.51
CA LEU A 763 -19.34 35.06 20.34
C LEU A 763 -20.00 34.61 21.65
N ASN A 764 -19.24 34.63 22.75
CA ASN A 764 -19.79 34.60 24.09
C ASN A 764 -20.15 36.03 24.53
N TRP A 765 -21.43 36.29 24.77
CA TRP A 765 -21.96 37.63 25.01
C TRP A 765 -21.62 38.21 26.39
N LYS A 766 -20.98 37.45 27.29
CA LYS A 766 -20.41 37.97 28.55
C LYS A 766 -18.88 38.10 28.53
N THR A 767 -18.18 37.13 27.95
CA THR A 767 -16.70 37.03 28.03
C THR A 767 -15.96 37.51 26.77
N GLY A 768 -16.65 37.64 25.64
CA GLY A 768 -16.12 38.14 24.37
C GLY A 768 -16.18 37.13 23.23
N GLN A 769 -15.62 37.51 22.08
CA GLN A 769 -15.67 36.69 20.86
C GLN A 769 -14.31 36.16 20.42
N THR A 770 -14.31 35.01 19.76
CA THR A 770 -13.18 34.47 19.01
C THR A 770 -13.61 34.19 17.58
N ALA A 771 -13.27 35.12 16.69
CA ALA A 771 -13.55 35.02 15.26
C ALA A 771 -12.31 34.67 14.45
N SER A 772 -12.50 34.02 13.30
CA SER A 772 -11.51 33.92 12.24
C SER A 772 -12.17 34.11 10.86
N PHE A 773 -11.52 34.89 10.01
CA PHE A 773 -11.81 34.94 8.57
C PHE A 773 -10.77 34.12 7.82
N GLY A 774 -11.10 33.56 6.66
CA GLY A 774 -10.16 32.78 5.86
C GLY A 774 -10.64 32.47 4.44
N ILE A 775 -9.81 31.72 3.73
CA ILE A 775 -10.04 31.25 2.36
C ILE A 775 -9.35 29.90 2.18
N ASP A 776 -10.09 28.92 1.68
CA ASP A 776 -9.62 27.59 1.29
C ASP A 776 -9.73 27.45 -0.25
N THR A 777 -8.74 26.87 -0.91
CA THR A 777 -8.71 26.74 -2.37
C THR A 777 -7.99 25.47 -2.83
N THR A 778 -8.55 24.75 -3.81
CA THR A 778 -7.96 23.52 -4.36
C THR A 778 -7.83 23.63 -5.89
N LEU A 779 -6.62 23.90 -6.40
CA LEU A 779 -6.31 24.09 -7.82
C LEU A 779 -5.57 22.85 -8.35
N GLY A 780 -6.34 21.86 -8.84
CA GLY A 780 -5.82 20.55 -9.17
C GLY A 780 -5.22 19.89 -7.93
N GLY A 781 -3.99 19.39 -8.02
CA GLY A 781 -3.23 18.86 -6.88
C GLY A 781 -2.70 19.90 -5.89
N THR A 782 -3.13 21.18 -5.96
CA THR A 782 -2.65 22.28 -5.08
C THR A 782 -3.72 22.74 -4.10
N ASN A 783 -3.51 22.53 -2.80
CA ASN A 783 -4.28 23.13 -1.73
C ASN A 783 -3.63 24.43 -1.23
N LEU A 784 -4.44 25.46 -1.04
CA LEU A 784 -4.08 26.75 -0.46
C LEU A 784 -5.07 27.06 0.65
N SER A 785 -4.59 27.44 1.83
CA SER A 785 -5.41 27.96 2.91
C SER A 785 -4.83 29.24 3.48
N ALA A 786 -5.69 30.15 3.92
CA ALA A 786 -5.29 31.30 4.72
C ALA A 786 -6.38 31.62 5.74
N ALA A 787 -5.99 32.04 6.92
CA ALA A 787 -6.89 32.53 7.97
C ALA A 787 -6.26 33.71 8.72
N TYR A 788 -7.12 34.58 9.25
CA TYR A 788 -6.77 35.58 10.24
C TYR A 788 -7.72 35.44 11.42
N ASP A 789 -7.19 34.98 12.55
CA ASP A 789 -7.88 34.93 13.83
C ASP A 789 -7.90 36.35 14.41
N LEU A 790 -9.10 36.91 14.67
CA LEU A 790 -9.26 38.28 15.14
C LEU A 790 -8.70 38.47 16.57
N PRO A 791 -8.39 39.71 17.00
CA PRO A 791 -8.00 39.97 18.38
C PRO A 791 -9.10 39.57 19.37
N ASN A 792 -8.74 38.83 20.42
CA ASN A 792 -9.64 38.42 21.50
C ASN A 792 -9.04 38.73 22.88
N ALA A 793 -9.88 38.76 23.93
CA ALA A 793 -9.48 39.14 25.28
C ALA A 793 -8.45 38.18 25.92
N SER A 794 -8.37 36.94 25.45
CA SER A 794 -7.42 35.93 25.94
C SER A 794 -5.98 36.10 25.41
N GLY A 795 -5.76 36.96 24.42
CA GLY A 795 -4.46 37.09 23.74
C GLY A 795 -4.08 35.91 22.84
N SER A 796 -4.99 34.94 22.61
CA SER A 796 -4.76 33.79 21.73
C SER A 796 -5.05 34.08 20.25
N GLY A 797 -5.83 35.12 19.97
CA GLY A 797 -6.14 35.61 18.63
C GLY A 797 -5.11 36.62 18.10
N ASN A 798 -5.54 37.45 17.13
CA ASN A 798 -4.71 38.42 16.40
C ASN A 798 -3.55 37.74 15.62
N ARG A 799 -3.87 36.64 14.92
CA ARG A 799 -2.90 35.77 14.26
C ARG A 799 -3.25 35.57 12.80
N ALA A 800 -2.32 35.86 11.90
CA ALA A 800 -2.44 35.49 10.49
C ALA A 800 -1.75 34.15 10.25
N ARG A 801 -2.43 33.24 9.58
CA ARG A 801 -2.02 31.85 9.31
C ARG A 801 -2.21 31.57 7.82
N PHE A 802 -1.23 30.99 7.15
CA PHE A 802 -1.31 30.61 5.74
C PHE A 802 -0.70 29.23 5.56
N GLY A 803 -1.29 28.43 4.67
CA GLY A 803 -0.85 27.09 4.31
C GLY A 803 -0.86 26.91 2.79
N VAL A 804 0.10 26.15 2.29
CA VAL A 804 0.11 25.61 0.93
C VAL A 804 0.62 24.18 0.98
N ASP A 805 -0.03 23.30 0.24
CA ASP A 805 0.45 21.96 -0.06
C ASP A 805 0.12 21.66 -1.52
N THR A 806 1.04 21.07 -2.27
CA THR A 806 0.79 20.71 -3.66
C THR A 806 1.59 19.49 -4.09
N SER A 807 0.97 18.64 -4.89
CA SER A 807 1.58 17.53 -5.60
C SER A 807 1.29 17.67 -7.09
N LEU A 808 2.36 17.85 -7.88
CA LEU A 808 2.30 18.06 -9.33
C LEU A 808 3.04 16.93 -10.05
N PRO A 809 2.34 15.99 -10.73
CA PRO A 809 2.98 15.11 -11.69
C PRO A 809 3.46 15.98 -12.88
N LEU A 810 4.77 16.03 -13.10
CA LEU A 810 5.37 16.80 -14.19
C LEU A 810 5.41 15.99 -15.49
N ASP A 811 5.66 14.68 -15.37
CA ASP A 811 5.48 13.67 -16.42
C ASP A 811 5.27 12.28 -15.76
N GLN A 812 5.37 11.21 -16.56
CA GLN A 812 5.23 9.82 -16.09
C GLN A 812 6.35 9.30 -15.16
N HIS A 813 7.40 10.10 -14.91
CA HIS A 813 8.54 9.76 -14.05
C HIS A 813 8.75 10.79 -12.93
N PHE A 814 8.46 12.07 -13.18
CA PHE A 814 8.73 13.18 -12.27
C PHE A 814 7.49 13.66 -11.50
N THR A 815 7.64 13.85 -10.19
CA THR A 815 6.62 14.47 -9.33
C THR A 815 7.24 15.57 -8.49
N LEU A 816 6.64 16.75 -8.48
CA LEU A 816 7.05 17.88 -7.64
C LEU A 816 6.05 18.09 -6.51
N GLY A 817 6.47 17.84 -5.28
CA GLY A 817 5.78 18.30 -4.08
C GLY A 817 6.26 19.69 -3.68
N VAL A 818 5.37 20.60 -3.29
CA VAL A 818 5.74 21.86 -2.61
C VAL A 818 4.78 22.11 -1.46
N ARG A 819 5.32 22.49 -0.30
CA ARG A 819 4.57 22.75 0.92
C ARG A 819 4.99 24.09 1.53
N GLY A 820 4.15 24.68 2.35
CA GLY A 820 4.50 25.87 3.10
C GLY A 820 3.49 26.23 4.18
N ALA A 821 3.98 26.91 5.21
CA ALA A 821 3.19 27.50 6.27
C ALA A 821 3.79 28.85 6.67
N TYR A 822 2.95 29.82 6.98
CA TYR A 822 3.35 31.12 7.54
C TYR A 822 2.38 31.49 8.66
N LEU A 823 2.91 31.69 9.87
CA LEU A 823 2.15 32.10 11.05
C LEU A 823 2.76 33.38 11.61
N ARG A 824 1.94 34.43 11.74
CA ARG A 824 2.32 35.75 12.24
C ARG A 824 1.44 36.09 13.43
N ASP A 825 2.04 36.13 14.61
CA ASP A 825 1.41 36.65 15.82
C ASP A 825 1.62 38.17 15.86
N MET A 826 0.54 38.92 15.64
CA MET A 826 0.60 40.38 15.58
C MET A 826 0.69 41.02 16.97
N THR A 827 0.38 40.27 18.04
CA THR A 827 0.43 40.72 19.44
C THR A 827 1.84 40.56 20.01
N ALA A 828 2.46 39.40 19.79
CA ALA A 828 3.86 39.14 20.15
C ALA A 828 4.87 39.71 19.14
N GLY A 829 4.40 40.16 17.97
CA GLY A 829 5.25 40.67 16.89
C GLY A 829 6.14 39.60 16.23
N SER A 830 5.90 38.31 16.52
CA SER A 830 6.68 37.18 16.05
C SER A 830 6.11 36.58 14.76
N SER A 831 6.97 35.94 13.97
CA SER A 831 6.56 35.16 12.81
C SER A 831 7.36 33.89 12.73
N ASP A 832 6.64 32.78 12.55
CA ASP A 832 7.17 31.50 12.14
C ASP A 832 6.80 31.28 10.67
N PHE A 833 7.72 30.74 9.86
CA PHE A 833 7.39 30.24 8.53
C PHE A 833 8.19 28.98 8.19
N SER A 834 7.68 28.22 7.25
CA SER A 834 8.36 27.08 6.64
C SER A 834 7.94 26.94 5.19
N VAL A 835 8.86 26.63 4.29
CA VAL A 835 8.61 26.24 2.90
C VAL A 835 9.43 24.99 2.62
N GLY A 836 8.82 23.97 2.05
CA GLY A 836 9.50 22.75 1.61
C GLY A 836 9.19 22.45 0.15
N SER A 837 10.14 21.87 -0.56
CA SER A 837 9.98 21.42 -1.95
C SER A 837 10.66 20.08 -2.11
N ASP A 838 10.05 19.15 -2.85
CA ASP A 838 10.49 17.77 -3.02
C ASP A 838 10.24 17.31 -4.47
N LEU A 839 11.27 17.37 -5.30
CA LEU A 839 11.26 16.79 -6.64
C LEU A 839 11.65 15.31 -6.57
N ARG A 840 10.77 14.41 -7.01
CA ARG A 840 10.98 12.97 -7.13
C ARG A 840 11.09 12.57 -8.59
N TYR A 841 11.87 11.52 -8.86
CA TYR A 841 12.04 10.86 -10.14
C TYR A 841 12.01 9.34 -9.95
N LEU A 842 11.22 8.65 -10.76
CA LEU A 842 11.13 7.19 -10.76
C LEU A 842 11.10 6.64 -12.20
N SER A 843 11.96 5.67 -12.48
CA SER A 843 11.88 4.81 -13.66
C SER A 843 12.31 3.39 -13.33
N GLY A 844 12.08 2.42 -14.24
CA GLY A 844 12.17 0.98 -13.98
C GLY A 844 13.54 0.40 -13.56
N GLY A 845 14.54 1.24 -13.33
CA GLY A 845 15.81 0.87 -12.70
C GLY A 845 16.48 1.99 -11.88
N LEU A 846 15.80 3.12 -11.65
CA LEU A 846 16.37 4.30 -10.98
C LEU A 846 15.30 5.08 -10.22
N SER A 847 15.50 5.26 -8.92
CA SER A 847 14.74 6.17 -8.05
C SER A 847 15.66 7.29 -7.57
N ALA A 848 15.18 8.54 -7.59
CA ALA A 848 15.92 9.69 -7.08
C ALA A 848 14.98 10.77 -6.53
N ALA A 849 15.44 11.57 -5.57
CA ALA A 849 14.71 12.76 -5.15
C ALA A 849 15.63 13.85 -4.57
N LEU A 850 15.26 15.10 -4.81
CA LEU A 850 15.86 16.31 -4.26
C LEU A 850 14.82 17.07 -3.44
N GLY A 851 15.12 17.28 -2.16
CA GLY A 851 14.30 17.99 -1.18
C GLY A 851 15.01 19.20 -0.60
N VAL A 852 14.29 20.30 -0.45
CA VAL A 852 14.77 21.58 0.09
C VAL A 852 13.74 22.13 1.07
N ASP A 853 14.13 22.29 2.33
CA ASP A 853 13.32 22.95 3.36
C ASP A 853 13.98 24.27 3.77
N VAL A 854 13.20 25.32 3.98
CA VAL A 854 13.61 26.59 4.56
C VAL A 854 12.58 26.99 5.60
N ALA A 855 13.01 27.14 6.85
CA ALA A 855 12.17 27.59 7.94
C ALA A 855 12.80 28.75 8.71
N ASN A 856 11.95 29.61 9.26
CA ASN A 856 12.30 30.54 10.31
C ASN A 856 11.33 30.32 11.47
N ASN A 857 11.81 30.13 12.70
CA ASN A 857 10.93 30.14 13.88
C ASN A 857 11.46 31.17 14.89
N ALA A 858 10.63 32.15 15.25
CA ALA A 858 11.00 33.27 16.13
C ALA A 858 12.36 33.93 15.81
N GLY A 859 12.74 34.02 14.53
CA GLY A 859 14.02 34.54 14.07
C GLY A 859 15.13 33.50 13.85
N GLU A 860 14.99 32.26 14.32
CA GLU A 860 15.92 31.17 14.02
C GLU A 860 15.73 30.61 12.61
N TRP A 861 16.66 30.94 11.71
CA TRP A 861 16.73 30.34 10.37
C TRP A 861 17.29 28.92 10.41
N ARG A 862 16.64 28.02 9.67
CA ARG A 862 17.05 26.63 9.43
C ARG A 862 16.75 26.28 7.98
N THR A 863 17.75 25.80 7.23
CA THR A 863 17.57 25.26 5.88
C THR A 863 18.05 23.81 5.88
N VAL A 864 17.28 22.90 5.27
CA VAL A 864 17.67 21.50 5.11
C VAL A 864 17.68 21.15 3.63
N LEU A 865 18.83 20.74 3.14
CA LEU A 865 18.98 20.17 1.80
C LEU A 865 19.09 18.66 1.95
N ARG A 866 18.25 17.89 1.26
CA ARG A 866 18.34 16.42 1.21
C ARG A 866 18.30 15.97 -0.25
N ALA A 867 19.24 15.14 -0.67
CA ALA A 867 19.27 14.59 -2.01
C ALA A 867 19.63 13.11 -1.94
N GLY A 868 19.23 12.35 -2.96
CA GLY A 868 19.73 11.00 -3.13
C GLY A 868 19.19 10.32 -4.38
N ALA A 869 19.85 9.24 -4.76
CA ALA A 869 19.50 8.39 -5.88
C ALA A 869 19.97 6.96 -5.61
N THR A 870 19.18 5.98 -6.05
CA THR A 870 19.52 4.56 -6.03
C THR A 870 19.06 3.91 -7.33
N GLY A 871 19.89 3.06 -7.94
CA GLY A 871 19.54 2.42 -9.20
C GLY A 871 20.50 1.36 -9.68
N SER A 872 19.99 0.49 -10.57
CA SER A 872 20.76 -0.53 -11.27
C SER A 872 21.08 -0.03 -12.67
N LEU A 873 22.37 0.21 -12.95
CA LEU A 873 22.83 0.65 -14.28
C LEU A 873 22.99 -0.55 -15.24
N SER A 874 23.02 -1.77 -14.71
CA SER A 874 22.90 -3.04 -15.41
C SER A 874 22.33 -4.10 -14.46
N GLU A 875 22.02 -5.29 -14.97
CA GLU A 875 21.70 -6.48 -14.15
C GLU A 875 22.82 -6.85 -13.15
N THR A 876 24.03 -6.35 -13.38
CA THR A 876 25.25 -6.68 -12.64
C THR A 876 25.81 -5.53 -11.79
N PHE A 877 25.29 -4.30 -11.91
CA PHE A 877 25.88 -3.11 -11.28
C PHE A 877 24.83 -2.13 -10.75
N SER A 878 24.86 -1.89 -9.44
CA SER A 878 23.96 -0.97 -8.73
C SER A 878 24.73 0.11 -7.98
N VAL A 879 24.26 1.35 -8.03
CA VAL A 879 24.85 2.53 -7.40
C VAL A 879 23.82 3.24 -6.52
N THR A 880 24.28 3.81 -5.42
CA THR A 880 23.47 4.57 -4.49
C THR A 880 24.24 5.78 -3.93
N ALA A 881 23.54 6.88 -3.68
CA ALA A 881 24.07 8.02 -2.94
C ALA A 881 22.97 8.72 -2.12
N ASP A 882 23.31 9.22 -0.95
CA ASP A 882 22.50 10.13 -0.14
C ASP A 882 23.32 11.35 0.32
N ALA A 883 22.67 12.50 0.43
CA ALA A 883 23.19 13.71 1.03
C ALA A 883 22.11 14.34 1.91
N THR A 884 22.47 14.83 3.08
CA THR A 884 21.61 15.65 3.95
C THR A 884 22.45 16.72 4.62
N THR A 885 22.09 17.99 4.49
CA THR A 885 22.79 19.13 5.11
C THR A 885 21.80 20.02 5.83
N GLU A 886 22.02 20.22 7.12
CA GLU A 886 21.39 21.25 7.96
C GLU A 886 22.26 22.51 7.93
N LEU A 887 21.67 23.64 7.54
CA LEU A 887 22.22 24.99 7.67
C LEU A 887 21.38 25.72 8.72
N SER A 888 21.84 25.76 9.96
CA SER A 888 21.16 26.41 11.09
C SER A 888 22.20 27.01 12.06
N ARG A 889 21.78 27.41 13.26
CA ARG A 889 22.70 27.74 14.37
C ARG A 889 23.59 26.55 14.77
N THR A 890 23.15 25.33 14.49
CA THR A 890 23.89 24.08 14.64
C THR A 890 23.97 23.40 13.27
N PRO A 891 24.89 23.81 12.38
CA PRO A 891 24.98 23.22 11.06
C PRO A 891 25.57 21.80 11.12
N GLY A 892 25.26 20.99 10.11
CA GLY A 892 25.76 19.62 10.01
C GLY A 892 25.49 19.02 8.65
N SER A 893 26.36 18.12 8.19
CA SER A 893 26.26 17.50 6.87
C SER A 893 26.53 16.00 6.97
N ARG A 894 25.75 15.21 6.24
CA ARG A 894 26.00 13.80 5.97
C ARG A 894 25.99 13.60 4.46
N PHE A 895 26.93 12.82 3.96
CA PHE A 895 26.97 12.34 2.59
C PHE A 895 27.40 10.88 2.61
N ALA A 896 26.72 10.02 1.87
CA ALA A 896 27.18 8.67 1.61
C ALA A 896 27.03 8.32 0.13
N VAL A 897 27.96 7.51 -0.36
CA VAL A 897 27.90 6.90 -1.69
C VAL A 897 28.30 5.44 -1.57
N GLY A 898 27.64 4.55 -2.32
CA GLY A 898 27.93 3.13 -2.33
C GLY A 898 27.65 2.49 -3.69
N TYR A 899 28.23 1.32 -3.91
CA TYR A 899 27.98 0.51 -5.10
C TYR A 899 28.08 -0.99 -4.78
N ALA A 900 27.49 -1.80 -5.64
CA ALA A 900 27.74 -3.23 -5.74
C ALA A 900 27.88 -3.65 -7.21
N TRP A 901 28.82 -4.55 -7.48
CA TRP A 901 29.13 -5.10 -8.80
C TRP A 901 29.24 -6.63 -8.71
N ARG A 902 28.46 -7.36 -9.50
CA ARG A 902 28.40 -8.83 -9.50
C ARG A 902 28.33 -9.33 -10.93
N ASP A 903 29.49 -9.59 -11.53
CA ASP A 903 29.62 -9.97 -12.93
C ASP A 903 30.44 -11.26 -13.08
N GLY A 904 29.72 -12.39 -13.08
CA GLY A 904 30.24 -13.75 -13.30
C GLY A 904 31.32 -14.19 -12.31
N ALA A 905 32.57 -13.82 -12.60
CA ALA A 905 33.73 -14.12 -11.76
C ALA A 905 34.11 -12.97 -10.81
N TRP A 906 33.54 -11.77 -10.98
CA TRP A 906 33.77 -10.60 -10.13
C TRP A 906 32.62 -10.38 -9.16
N ASN A 907 32.95 -10.15 -7.89
CA ASN A 907 32.02 -9.66 -6.87
C ASN A 907 32.72 -8.55 -6.08
N SER A 908 32.22 -7.32 -6.16
CA SER A 908 32.80 -6.17 -5.48
C SER A 908 31.71 -5.27 -4.90
N LEU A 909 32.01 -4.64 -3.77
CA LEU A 909 31.18 -3.63 -3.15
C LEU A 909 32.05 -2.58 -2.47
N GLY A 910 31.47 -1.43 -2.24
CA GLY A 910 32.09 -0.42 -1.40
C GLY A 910 31.14 0.69 -1.02
N PHE A 911 31.50 1.43 0.02
CA PHE A 911 30.85 2.66 0.41
C PHE A 911 31.86 3.68 0.97
N LEU A 912 31.47 4.96 0.94
CA LEU A 912 32.14 6.06 1.59
C LEU A 912 31.07 6.92 2.27
N ARG A 913 31.20 7.19 3.57
CA ARG A 913 30.30 8.05 4.37
C ARG A 913 31.08 9.17 5.06
N TYR A 914 30.69 10.40 4.81
CA TYR A 914 31.13 11.63 5.46
C TYR A 914 30.00 12.14 6.37
N GLN A 915 30.34 12.59 7.59
CA GLN A 915 29.36 13.01 8.60
C GLN A 915 29.98 14.07 9.52
N VAL A 916 29.40 15.28 9.63
CA VAL A 916 29.93 16.40 10.43
C VAL A 916 28.85 17.20 11.16
N GLY A 917 29.27 17.91 12.21
CA GLY A 917 28.45 18.90 12.92
C GLY A 917 27.22 18.29 13.60
N SER A 918 26.09 18.97 13.50
CA SER A 918 24.82 18.58 14.13
C SER A 918 24.29 17.21 13.68
N LEU A 919 24.72 16.71 12.52
CA LEU A 919 24.35 15.38 12.00
C LEU A 919 25.33 14.28 12.42
N ALA A 920 26.36 14.60 13.22
CA ALA A 920 27.41 13.67 13.63
C ALA A 920 27.45 13.36 15.13
N GLY A 921 26.58 13.95 15.95
CA GLY A 921 26.49 13.67 17.40
C GLY A 921 27.83 13.79 18.14
N ASN A 922 28.60 14.84 17.83
CA ASN A 922 29.94 15.09 18.36
C ASN A 922 31.02 14.05 17.98
N GLN A 923 30.76 13.17 17.00
CA GLN A 923 31.78 12.32 16.36
C GLN A 923 31.85 12.58 14.84
N PRO A 924 32.34 13.76 14.42
CA PRO A 924 32.48 14.08 13.00
C PRO A 924 33.50 13.11 12.37
N GLN A 925 33.14 12.43 11.27
CA GLN A 925 33.94 11.35 10.73
C GLN A 925 33.78 11.14 9.22
N LEU A 926 34.84 10.62 8.59
CA LEU A 926 34.81 9.98 7.28
C LEU A 926 35.13 8.48 7.47
N LEU A 927 34.26 7.62 6.95
CA LEU A 927 34.34 6.16 7.01
C LEU A 927 34.24 5.60 5.59
N GLY A 928 35.13 4.70 5.21
CA GLY A 928 35.11 4.03 3.91
C GLY A 928 35.40 2.54 4.02
N GLN A 929 34.76 1.75 3.16
CA GLN A 929 35.02 0.32 2.99
C GLN A 929 34.97 -0.02 1.51
N PHE A 930 35.97 -0.74 1.02
CA PHE A 930 36.02 -1.33 -0.31
C PHE A 930 36.37 -2.81 -0.18
N SER A 931 35.71 -3.67 -0.96
CA SER A 931 36.09 -5.07 -1.11
C SER A 931 35.82 -5.59 -2.52
N ALA A 932 36.70 -6.45 -3.02
CA ALA A 932 36.56 -7.11 -4.30
C ALA A 932 37.11 -8.54 -4.24
N GLU A 933 36.36 -9.49 -4.77
CA GLU A 933 36.79 -10.86 -5.04
C GLU A 933 36.72 -11.16 -6.55
N TYR A 934 37.78 -11.75 -7.09
CA TYR A 934 37.81 -12.38 -8.40
C TYR A 934 37.98 -13.88 -8.22
N HIS A 935 36.96 -14.66 -8.58
CA HIS A 935 36.88 -16.09 -8.32
C HIS A 935 36.88 -16.91 -9.61
N ARG A 936 37.80 -17.88 -9.71
CA ARG A 936 37.85 -18.90 -10.76
C ARG A 936 38.16 -20.25 -10.12
N ALA A 937 37.75 -21.35 -10.77
CA ALA A 937 37.90 -22.71 -10.24
C ALA A 937 39.32 -23.10 -9.78
N ARG A 938 40.38 -22.46 -10.30
CA ARG A 938 41.78 -22.69 -9.87
C ARG A 938 42.37 -21.60 -8.97
N TYR A 939 41.71 -20.44 -8.79
CA TYR A 939 42.20 -19.40 -7.89
C TYR A 939 41.14 -18.36 -7.51
N ALA A 940 41.22 -17.88 -6.27
CA ALA A 940 40.48 -16.73 -5.78
C ALA A 940 41.45 -15.61 -5.39
N LEU A 941 41.22 -14.40 -5.88
CA LEU A 941 41.94 -13.19 -5.46
C LEU A 941 40.96 -12.28 -4.71
N ARG A 942 41.38 -11.73 -3.57
CA ARG A 942 40.57 -10.88 -2.68
C ARG A 942 41.36 -9.62 -2.34
N GLY A 943 40.80 -8.45 -2.59
CA GLY A 943 41.35 -7.16 -2.17
C GLY A 943 40.35 -6.42 -1.29
N GLY A 944 40.83 -5.69 -0.28
CA GLY A 944 39.98 -4.88 0.58
C GLY A 944 40.72 -3.69 1.18
N LEU A 945 39.97 -2.64 1.51
CA LEU A 945 40.46 -1.46 2.20
C LEU A 945 39.36 -0.93 3.12
N ASP A 946 39.59 -1.00 4.42
CA ASP A 946 38.79 -0.29 5.42
C ASP A 946 39.54 1.01 5.82
N ALA A 947 38.81 2.11 6.03
CA ALA A 947 39.40 3.39 6.44
C ALA A 947 38.45 4.19 7.33
N ARG A 948 38.98 4.81 8.39
CA ARG A 948 38.25 5.76 9.26
C ARG A 948 39.14 6.94 9.63
N VAL A 949 38.57 8.13 9.68
CA VAL A 949 39.16 9.32 10.31
C VAL A 949 38.04 10.11 11.01
N LEU A 950 38.30 10.53 12.25
CA LEU A 950 37.53 11.57 12.92
C LEU A 950 38.01 12.92 12.38
N LEU A 951 37.09 13.79 11.98
CA LEU A 951 37.41 15.00 11.21
C LEU A 951 37.83 16.19 12.09
N ASP A 952 37.64 16.06 13.40
CA ASP A 952 38.16 16.91 14.46
C ASP A 952 39.55 16.47 14.97
N ASP A 953 39.87 15.17 14.91
CA ASP A 953 41.24 14.64 15.07
C ASP A 953 41.76 14.00 13.76
N PRO A 954 42.39 14.77 12.85
CA PRO A 954 43.08 14.23 11.67
C PRO A 954 44.16 13.18 11.99
N GLY A 955 44.67 13.15 13.23
CA GLY A 955 45.62 12.14 13.70
C GLY A 955 45.00 10.75 13.89
N SER A 956 43.67 10.66 14.03
CA SER A 956 42.92 9.41 14.09
C SER A 956 42.86 8.64 12.76
N PHE A 957 43.31 9.23 11.63
CA PHE A 957 43.23 8.57 10.33
C PHE A 957 43.92 7.21 10.34
N THR A 958 43.10 6.17 10.25
CA THR A 958 43.48 4.78 10.38
C THR A 958 42.94 4.02 9.18
N TYR A 959 43.78 3.27 8.48
CA TYR A 959 43.38 2.45 7.35
C TYR A 959 44.01 1.06 7.38
N GLN A 960 43.25 0.10 6.86
CA GLN A 960 43.54 -1.33 6.91
C GLN A 960 43.43 -1.94 5.50
N PRO A 961 44.49 -1.85 4.68
CA PRO A 961 44.53 -2.52 3.39
C PRO A 961 44.74 -4.03 3.58
N SER A 962 44.12 -4.82 2.72
CA SER A 962 44.27 -6.28 2.68
C SER A 962 44.29 -6.80 1.24
N LEU A 963 45.12 -7.82 1.01
CA LEU A 963 45.24 -8.54 -0.24
C LEU A 963 45.44 -10.03 0.06
N GLY A 964 44.61 -10.88 -0.50
CA GLY A 964 44.68 -12.33 -0.37
C GLY A 964 44.61 -13.01 -1.72
N GLY A 965 45.39 -14.07 -1.92
CA GLY A 965 45.29 -14.96 -3.07
C GLY A 965 45.29 -16.40 -2.60
N THR A 966 44.33 -17.21 -3.07
CA THR A 966 44.31 -18.67 -2.87
C THR A 966 44.40 -19.34 -4.22
N TYR A 967 45.39 -20.21 -4.41
CA TYR A 967 45.55 -21.06 -5.59
C TYR A 967 45.09 -22.48 -5.27
N TYR A 968 44.03 -22.94 -5.93
CA TYR A 968 43.52 -24.30 -5.79
C TYR A 968 44.32 -25.25 -6.69
N VAL A 969 45.29 -25.92 -6.07
CA VAL A 969 46.14 -26.97 -6.68
C VAL A 969 45.27 -28.15 -7.12
N THR A 970 44.23 -28.45 -6.34
CA THR A 970 43.14 -29.39 -6.66
C THR A 970 41.85 -28.88 -6.02
N ASP A 971 40.71 -29.47 -6.38
CA ASP A 971 39.39 -29.23 -5.77
C ASP A 971 39.32 -29.58 -4.26
N ARG A 972 40.44 -30.04 -3.67
CA ARG A 972 40.60 -30.26 -2.23
C ARG A 972 41.80 -29.55 -1.59
N LEU A 973 42.69 -28.91 -2.35
CA LEU A 973 43.91 -28.28 -1.78
C LEU A 973 44.11 -26.88 -2.34
N GLY A 974 43.94 -25.88 -1.47
CA GLY A 974 44.28 -24.49 -1.71
C GLY A 974 45.58 -24.09 -1.01
N LEU A 975 46.44 -23.34 -1.69
CA LEU A 975 47.59 -22.65 -1.10
C LEU A 975 47.30 -21.16 -1.10
N GLY A 976 47.27 -20.56 0.08
CA GLY A 976 46.92 -19.16 0.31
C GLY A 976 48.13 -18.31 0.70
N LEU A 977 48.13 -17.06 0.25
CA LEU A 977 48.97 -15.98 0.74
C LEU A 977 48.06 -14.80 1.06
N SER A 978 48.19 -14.23 2.26
CA SER A 978 47.54 -13.00 2.68
C SER A 978 48.57 -11.96 3.13
N ALA A 979 48.40 -10.73 2.68
CA ALA A 979 49.08 -9.54 3.18
C ALA A 979 48.02 -8.57 3.70
N ARG A 980 48.31 -7.93 4.83
CA ARG A 980 47.43 -6.94 5.47
C ARG A 980 48.29 -5.94 6.24
N ALA A 981 47.80 -4.73 6.41
CA ALA A 981 48.41 -3.77 7.33
C ALA A 981 47.31 -3.08 8.15
N LEU A 982 47.66 -2.55 9.31
CA LEU A 982 46.86 -1.57 10.02
C LEU A 982 47.79 -0.37 10.30
N ILE A 983 47.43 0.77 9.72
CA ILE A 983 48.30 1.95 9.64
C ILE A 983 47.55 3.19 10.14
N GLN A 984 48.16 3.90 11.09
CA GLN A 984 47.75 5.22 11.56
C GLN A 984 48.95 6.17 11.42
N PRO A 985 49.05 6.97 10.34
CA PRO A 985 50.30 7.68 10.01
C PRO A 985 50.74 8.70 11.07
N ALA A 986 49.81 9.39 11.74
CA ALA A 986 50.14 10.47 12.66
C ALA A 986 50.77 10.00 14.00
N THR A 987 50.49 8.77 14.43
CA THR A 987 51.13 8.13 15.59
C THR A 987 52.40 7.37 15.21
N GLY A 988 52.75 7.31 13.92
CA GLY A 988 53.79 6.41 13.40
C GLY A 988 53.45 4.93 13.55
N SER A 989 52.18 4.59 13.83
CA SER A 989 51.76 3.21 14.06
C SER A 989 51.60 2.49 12.72
N HIS A 990 52.55 1.62 12.41
CA HIS A 990 52.56 0.77 11.22
C HIS A 990 52.68 -0.69 11.65
N THR A 991 51.59 -1.44 11.53
CA THR A 991 51.59 -2.87 11.81
C THR A 991 51.28 -3.66 10.55
N PHE A 992 52.04 -4.73 10.31
CA PHE A 992 51.97 -5.53 9.10
C PHE A 992 51.69 -7.00 9.45
N GLY A 993 50.81 -7.62 8.68
CA GLY A 993 50.50 -9.04 8.75
C GLY A 993 50.79 -9.71 7.41
N VAL A 994 51.56 -10.79 7.42
CA VAL A 994 51.81 -11.62 6.22
C VAL A 994 51.61 -13.07 6.62
N GLY A 995 50.52 -13.67 6.14
CA GLY A 995 50.09 -15.02 6.49
C GLY A 995 50.11 -15.95 5.29
N LEU A 996 50.84 -17.05 5.41
CA LEU A 996 50.74 -18.20 4.51
C LEU A 996 49.64 -19.15 5.02
N GLU A 997 48.88 -19.75 4.13
CA GLU A 997 47.80 -20.70 4.44
C GLU A 997 47.91 -21.97 3.57
N GLY A 998 47.76 -23.15 4.17
CA GLY A 998 47.54 -24.42 3.47
C GLY A 998 46.16 -24.95 3.84
N SER A 999 45.23 -24.94 2.89
CA SER A 999 43.79 -25.18 3.11
C SER A 999 43.34 -26.47 2.43
N LEU A 1000 42.94 -27.46 3.23
CA LEU A 1000 42.47 -28.78 2.80
C LEU A 1000 40.93 -28.87 2.92
N ARG A 1001 40.21 -29.07 1.80
CA ARG A 1001 38.77 -29.45 1.84
C ARG A 1001 38.66 -30.91 2.27
N ALA A 1002 38.63 -31.12 3.59
CA ALA A 1002 38.65 -32.44 4.22
C ALA A 1002 37.34 -33.20 3.98
N LEU A 1003 36.22 -32.48 3.96
CA LEU A 1003 34.87 -32.96 3.63
C LEU A 1003 34.18 -31.90 2.74
N PRO A 1004 33.06 -32.21 2.06
CA PRO A 1004 32.21 -31.20 1.43
C PRO A 1004 31.89 -30.06 2.43
N GLY A 1005 31.88 -28.82 1.94
CA GLY A 1005 31.76 -27.61 2.77
C GLY A 1005 32.88 -27.31 3.80
N THR A 1006 33.72 -28.29 4.17
CA THR A 1006 34.63 -28.23 5.32
C THR A 1006 36.09 -28.03 4.90
N TRP A 1007 36.68 -26.89 5.29
CA TRP A 1007 38.08 -26.56 5.04
C TRP A 1007 38.88 -26.54 6.35
N LEU A 1008 39.95 -27.33 6.41
CA LEU A 1008 40.96 -27.26 7.45
C LEU A 1008 42.17 -26.49 6.91
N THR A 1009 42.41 -25.29 7.46
CA THR A 1009 43.53 -24.42 7.10
C THR A 1009 44.59 -24.46 8.19
N LEU A 1010 45.80 -24.92 7.84
CA LEU A 1010 47.01 -24.67 8.62
C LEU A 1010 47.63 -23.36 8.13
N GLY A 1011 47.73 -22.36 9.00
CA GLY A 1011 48.27 -21.05 8.68
C GLY A 1011 49.53 -20.70 9.48
N TYR A 1012 50.35 -19.81 8.93
CA TYR A 1012 51.48 -19.21 9.64
C TYR A 1012 51.60 -17.73 9.29
N ASN A 1013 51.39 -16.87 10.29
CA ASN A 1013 51.61 -15.43 10.18
C ASN A 1013 53.10 -15.13 10.43
N VAL A 1014 53.86 -14.92 9.35
CA VAL A 1014 55.29 -14.55 9.38
C VAL A 1014 55.48 -13.17 10.00
N LEU A 1015 54.58 -12.25 9.67
CA LEU A 1015 54.39 -10.97 10.35
C LEU A 1015 52.94 -10.92 10.84
N GLY A 1016 52.68 -10.16 11.91
CA GLY A 1016 51.35 -10.06 12.50
C GLY A 1016 51.23 -9.02 13.61
N PHE A 1017 49.99 -8.76 14.03
CA PHE A 1017 49.60 -7.80 15.07
C PHE A 1017 48.31 -8.28 15.76
N ASP A 1018 47.84 -7.59 16.81
CA ASP A 1018 46.47 -7.83 17.31
C ASP A 1018 45.50 -6.88 16.60
N GLY A 1019 44.76 -7.41 15.63
CA GLY A 1019 43.84 -6.65 14.78
C GLY A 1019 42.38 -6.76 15.21
N ILE A 1020 41.59 -5.78 14.77
CA ILE A 1020 40.16 -5.68 15.07
C ILE A 1020 39.39 -6.69 14.20
N GLY A 1021 38.52 -7.49 14.82
CA GLY A 1021 37.64 -8.46 14.14
C GLY A 1021 38.10 -9.92 14.22
N ASN A 1022 37.35 -10.80 13.55
CA ASN A 1022 37.43 -12.25 13.75
C ASN A 1022 38.63 -12.93 13.06
N THR A 1023 39.29 -12.27 12.09
CA THR A 1023 40.43 -12.84 11.37
C THR A 1023 41.68 -12.87 12.25
N PHE A 1024 42.28 -14.05 12.46
CA PHE A 1024 43.50 -14.16 13.26
C PHE A 1024 44.69 -13.44 12.59
N THR A 1025 45.27 -12.50 13.32
CA THR A 1025 46.26 -11.50 12.84
C THR A 1025 47.62 -11.62 13.50
N LYS A 1026 47.75 -12.30 14.65
CA LYS A 1026 48.99 -12.33 15.45
C LYS A 1026 50.09 -13.19 14.78
N PRO A 1027 51.38 -12.91 15.04
CA PRO A 1027 52.48 -13.72 14.52
C PRO A 1027 52.44 -15.18 14.99
N GLY A 1028 52.97 -16.09 14.18
CA GLY A 1028 53.09 -17.52 14.51
C GLY A 1028 52.07 -18.42 13.83
N PRO A 1029 52.11 -19.74 14.14
CA PRO A 1029 51.21 -20.73 13.56
C PRO A 1029 49.79 -20.62 14.12
N TYR A 1030 48.81 -20.99 13.29
CA TYR A 1030 47.43 -21.16 13.68
C TYR A 1030 46.76 -22.28 12.89
N VAL A 1031 45.70 -22.85 13.45
CA VAL A 1031 44.80 -23.78 12.74
C VAL A 1031 43.42 -23.14 12.69
N ARG A 1032 42.87 -22.97 11.49
CA ARG A 1032 41.50 -22.52 11.24
C ARG A 1032 40.69 -23.67 10.65
N LEU A 1033 39.48 -23.88 11.17
CA LEU A 1033 38.48 -24.80 10.64
C LEU A 1033 37.29 -23.96 10.17
N ASP A 1034 37.09 -23.91 8.85
CA ASP A 1034 35.95 -23.26 8.21
C ASP A 1034 34.92 -24.32 7.79
N LEU A 1035 33.67 -24.15 8.24
CA LEU A 1035 32.54 -25.04 8.01
C LEU A 1035 31.45 -24.27 7.28
N LEU A 1036 31.38 -24.44 5.95
CA LEU A 1036 30.20 -24.10 5.18
C LEU A 1036 29.25 -25.30 5.22
N LEU A 1037 28.00 -25.08 5.60
CA LEU A 1037 26.94 -26.09 5.58
C LEU A 1037 25.83 -25.61 4.64
N ASP A 1038 25.36 -26.48 3.75
CA ASP A 1038 24.12 -26.27 3.00
C ASP A 1038 23.11 -27.38 3.28
N GLU A 1039 21.90 -27.30 2.71
CA GLU A 1039 20.85 -28.33 2.83
C GLU A 1039 21.24 -29.74 2.36
N GLN A 1040 22.39 -29.89 1.69
CA GLN A 1040 22.94 -31.17 1.21
C GLN A 1040 24.23 -31.58 1.94
N GLY A 1041 24.61 -30.86 3.01
CA GLY A 1041 25.85 -31.10 3.76
C GLY A 1041 27.11 -30.55 3.08
N GLY A 1042 26.98 -29.50 2.26
CA GLY A 1042 28.06 -28.85 1.53
C GLY A 1042 28.38 -29.48 0.16
N GLN A 1043 27.43 -30.19 -0.44
CA GLN A 1043 27.62 -30.94 -1.70
C GLN A 1043 27.39 -30.07 -2.95
N LYS A 1044 28.29 -29.11 -3.17
CA LYS A 1044 28.48 -28.39 -4.44
C LYS A 1044 29.98 -28.30 -4.79
#